data_AF-A0A835N2M4-F1
#
_entry.id   AF-A0A835N2M4-F1
#
_cell.length_a   1.000
_cell.length_b   1.000
_cell.length_c   1.000
_cell.angle_alpha   90.00
_cell.angle_beta   90.00
_cell.angle_gamma   90.00
#
_symmetry.space_group_name_H-M   'P 1'
#
loop_
_entity.id
_entity.type
_entity.pdbx_description
1 polymer ?
#
loop_
_entity_poly.entity_id
_entity_poly.type
_entity_poly.pdbx_seq_one_letter_code
_entity_poly.pdbx_strand_id
1 'polypeptide(L)'
;MQEIHIKETIPIHPASPPFSQDHTLPLSRLDTDGNLNVTFRYLRVYVNATSDNRDNPFNVIAAALSSALVHYYPLAATLRRGQVDNRLELVCSRDHLGVPLINATVNCTLEKLNYLDDPDPDFVDRLVPDPDQAYGLANPCVLQVTVFECGGWTLGTSIHHGLCDGLGATQFFNFMAELARGVHRVSVNPVWDRAGLLGPRDPPRAEGVVREFLGLEKGFEPYGQVVGKVARECFHMKDEWLEKFKKVLFEESGSSFTTFEALGAFIWRAKVKASGVPGDENVKFAYSINIRKLVKPPLPAGYWGNGCVPMYAQLCANELIEQPIWKTAELIKRSKINATDEYVRSFIDFQELHYGDGITAGTRVSGFTDWRHLGHSSVDFGWGGPVTVFPLSRNLLGSVEPCFFLPYSSANVGQKDGFKVLVTLQETHMPAFKKEMEKFSSQVFDFCKMATMLGTSSSAILASKPFSAPSLSLTSSGSWWVFAGLSFGRKYYGGIGLVGKKGRPQFHVAVASVATDIGSVVEAQKAAAKESQRPVYPFAAIVGQDEMKLCLLLNVIDPKIGGVMIMGDRGTGKSTTVRSLVDLLPEIKVVSGDPYNSDPEDPESMGIEVRESVVKGEDLTVVLTKINMVDLPLGATEDRVCGTIDIEKALTEGVKAFEPGLLAKANRGILYVDEVNLLDDHLVDVLLDSAASGWNTVEREGISISHPARFILIGSGNPEEGELRPQLLDRFGMHAQVGTVRDAELRVKIVEERARFDKNPKEFRNSYKAEQEKLQQQISSARSFLSSVQIDHDLKVKISKVCAELNVDGLRGDIVTNRAAKALAALKGREHVTAEDIATVIPNCLRHRLRKDPLESIDSGLLVSEKFYEVFFDIFDINLSKLSRSI
;
A
#
# COMPACT_ATOMS: atom_id res chain seq x y z
N MET A 1 -10.73 -37.75 15.33
CA MET A 1 -11.61 -36.59 15.05
C MET A 1 -11.44 -35.62 16.19
N GLN A 2 -11.08 -34.37 15.89
CA GLN A 2 -11.03 -33.32 16.91
C GLN A 2 -12.46 -32.92 17.25
N GLU A 3 -12.83 -32.97 18.52
CA GLU A 3 -14.18 -32.70 19.00
C GLU A 3 -14.25 -31.26 19.52
N ILE A 4 -15.25 -30.51 19.03
CA ILE A 4 -15.55 -29.15 19.48
C ILE A 4 -16.62 -29.26 20.55
N HIS A 5 -16.31 -28.82 21.76
CA HIS A 5 -17.22 -28.86 22.89
C HIS A 5 -17.88 -27.49 23.05
N ILE A 6 -19.16 -27.40 22.70
CA ILE A 6 -19.99 -26.22 22.97
C ILE A 6 -20.36 -26.24 24.46
N LYS A 7 -19.99 -25.18 25.18
CA LYS A 7 -20.28 -25.01 26.61
C LYS A 7 -21.68 -24.42 26.82
N GLU A 8 -21.98 -23.34 26.11
CA GLU A 8 -23.21 -22.59 26.25
C GLU A 8 -23.46 -21.70 25.01
N THR A 9 -24.70 -21.21 24.89
CA THR A 9 -25.09 -20.20 23.91
C THR A 9 -25.91 -19.15 24.63
N ILE A 10 -25.46 -17.90 24.61
CA ILE A 10 -26.07 -16.79 25.35
C ILE A 10 -26.49 -15.70 24.37
N PRO A 11 -27.73 -15.20 24.42
CA PRO A 11 -28.09 -13.98 23.70
C PRO A 11 -27.45 -12.76 24.36
N ILE A 12 -26.61 -12.03 23.63
CA ILE A 12 -25.98 -10.80 24.11
C ILE A 12 -26.85 -9.62 23.73
N HIS A 13 -27.32 -8.91 24.76
CA HIS A 13 -28.18 -7.74 24.62
C HIS A 13 -27.37 -6.43 24.63
N PRO A 14 -27.87 -5.34 24.03
CA PRO A 14 -27.24 -4.02 24.12
C PRO A 14 -27.07 -3.57 25.58
N ALA A 15 -25.95 -2.92 25.88
CA ALA A 15 -25.62 -2.44 27.23
C ALA A 15 -26.60 -1.37 27.74
N SER A 16 -27.26 -0.65 26.83
CA SER A 16 -28.34 0.29 27.13
C SER A 16 -29.42 0.21 26.04
N PRO A 17 -30.71 0.51 26.34
CA PRO A 17 -31.77 0.47 25.37
C PRO A 17 -31.50 1.43 24.20
N PRO A 18 -31.33 0.95 22.95
CA PRO A 18 -30.94 1.81 21.83
C PRO A 18 -32.09 2.66 21.30
N PHE A 19 -33.35 2.31 21.61
CA PHE A 19 -34.55 3.03 21.19
C PHE A 19 -35.70 2.84 22.20
N SER A 20 -36.68 3.75 22.18
CA SER A 20 -37.81 3.77 23.13
C SER A 20 -39.05 3.01 22.66
N GLN A 21 -39.24 2.85 21.34
CA GLN A 21 -40.40 2.20 20.73
C GLN A 21 -39.97 1.23 19.62
N ASP A 22 -40.67 0.11 19.54
CA ASP A 22 -40.51 -0.86 18.46
C ASP A 22 -40.74 -0.20 17.10
N HIS A 23 -39.88 -0.50 16.14
CA HIS A 23 -39.93 0.10 14.80
C HIS A 23 -39.38 -0.86 13.75
N THR A 24 -39.60 -0.51 12.49
CA THR A 24 -39.10 -1.28 11.35
C THR A 24 -38.14 -0.40 10.55
N LEU A 25 -36.97 -0.94 10.25
CA LEU A 25 -35.95 -0.26 9.46
C LEU A 25 -36.03 -0.77 8.00
N PRO A 26 -36.14 0.15 7.02
CA PRO A 26 -36.13 -0.24 5.62
C PRO A 26 -34.72 -0.67 5.20
N LEU A 27 -34.67 -1.63 4.29
CA LEU A 27 -33.46 -2.09 3.62
C LEU A 27 -33.34 -1.43 2.24
N SER A 28 -32.10 -1.23 1.77
CA SER A 28 -31.85 -0.71 0.41
C SER A 28 -32.17 -1.77 -0.65
N ARG A 29 -32.25 -1.37 -1.92
CA ARG A 29 -32.52 -2.34 -3.00
C ARG A 29 -31.36 -3.27 -3.28
N LEU A 30 -30.14 -2.90 -2.85
CA LEU A 30 -28.99 -3.80 -2.84
C LEU A 30 -29.08 -4.82 -1.70
N ASP A 31 -29.55 -4.40 -0.52
CA ASP A 31 -29.75 -5.29 0.63
C ASP A 31 -30.81 -6.37 0.36
N THR A 32 -31.85 -6.03 -0.42
CA THR A 32 -32.95 -6.94 -0.76
C THR A 32 -32.72 -7.78 -2.01
N ASP A 33 -31.55 -7.69 -2.66
CA ASP A 33 -31.26 -8.48 -3.88
C ASP A 33 -31.37 -9.99 -3.59
N GLY A 34 -32.18 -10.69 -4.40
CA GLY A 34 -32.37 -12.13 -4.28
C GLY A 34 -31.07 -12.92 -4.41
N ASN A 35 -30.10 -12.41 -5.18
CA ASN A 35 -28.78 -13.03 -5.31
C ASN A 35 -27.89 -12.84 -4.07
N LEU A 36 -28.27 -11.96 -3.13
CA LEU A 36 -27.60 -11.75 -1.85
C LEU A 36 -28.41 -12.29 -0.66
N ASN A 37 -29.51 -13.02 -0.92
CA ASN A 37 -30.32 -13.62 0.13
C ASN A 37 -29.66 -14.89 0.71
N VAL A 38 -28.57 -14.70 1.47
CA VAL A 38 -27.72 -15.75 2.03
C VAL A 38 -27.18 -15.36 3.40
N THR A 39 -27.09 -16.33 4.32
CA THR A 39 -26.29 -16.18 5.54
C THR A 39 -24.83 -16.43 5.20
N PHE A 40 -24.02 -15.38 5.24
CA PHE A 40 -22.60 -15.46 4.94
C PHE A 40 -21.81 -15.91 6.16
N ARG A 41 -21.02 -16.99 6.02
CA ARG A 41 -20.30 -17.69 7.08
C ARG A 41 -18.80 -17.57 6.84
N TYR A 42 -18.06 -17.13 7.85
CA TYR A 42 -16.60 -17.03 7.80
C TYR A 42 -15.97 -17.06 9.19
N LEU A 43 -14.66 -17.29 9.24
CA LEU A 43 -13.89 -17.48 10.47
C LEU A 43 -12.71 -16.51 10.54
N ARG A 44 -12.43 -15.98 11.74
CA ARG A 44 -11.17 -15.29 12.06
C ARG A 44 -10.39 -16.07 13.10
N VAL A 45 -9.07 -16.14 12.95
CA VAL A 45 -8.17 -16.89 13.84
C VAL A 45 -7.22 -15.93 14.53
N TYR A 46 -7.11 -16.03 15.86
CA TYR A 46 -6.28 -15.19 16.69
C TYR A 46 -5.25 -16.03 17.46
N VAL A 47 -4.00 -15.58 17.46
CA VAL A 47 -2.92 -16.22 18.22
C VAL A 47 -2.72 -15.49 19.55
N ASN A 48 -2.39 -16.24 20.59
CA ASN A 48 -2.10 -15.64 21.89
C ASN A 48 -0.61 -15.27 21.97
N ALA A 49 -0.24 -14.09 21.45
CA ALA A 49 1.15 -13.65 21.34
C ALA A 49 1.73 -13.04 22.64
N THR A 50 0.87 -12.57 23.56
CA THR A 50 1.27 -11.88 24.79
C THR A 50 0.92 -12.72 26.02
N SER A 51 1.94 -13.16 26.77
CA SER A 51 1.80 -13.91 28.02
C SER A 51 1.11 -13.15 29.17
N ASP A 52 0.78 -11.87 28.97
CA ASP A 52 0.22 -10.97 29.99
C ASP A 52 -1.31 -10.83 29.95
N ASN A 53 -1.99 -11.14 28.84
CA ASN A 53 -3.45 -11.05 28.75
C ASN A 53 -4.12 -12.35 29.22
N ARG A 54 -4.54 -12.37 30.50
CA ARG A 54 -5.21 -13.51 31.15
C ARG A 54 -6.74 -13.56 30.94
N ASP A 55 -7.30 -12.60 30.20
CA ASP A 55 -8.75 -12.50 30.06
C ASP A 55 -9.30 -13.54 29.08
N ASN A 56 -10.41 -14.15 29.46
CA ASN A 56 -11.11 -15.12 28.62
C ASN A 56 -11.66 -14.42 27.37
N PRO A 57 -11.27 -14.82 26.14
CA PRO A 57 -11.74 -14.20 24.90
C PRO A 57 -13.26 -14.11 24.81
N PHE A 58 -13.99 -15.11 25.31
CA PHE A 58 -15.45 -15.09 25.32
C PHE A 58 -16.02 -13.91 26.10
N ASN A 59 -15.46 -13.61 27.28
CA ASN A 59 -15.94 -12.52 28.13
C ASN A 59 -15.65 -11.15 27.51
N VAL A 60 -14.47 -10.97 26.92
CA VAL A 60 -14.08 -9.73 26.24
C VAL A 60 -14.98 -9.47 25.04
N ILE A 61 -15.23 -10.49 24.21
CA ILE A 61 -16.11 -10.37 23.05
C ILE A 61 -17.56 -10.13 23.48
N ALA A 62 -18.05 -10.81 24.53
CA ALA A 62 -19.40 -10.58 25.04
C ALA A 62 -19.61 -9.14 25.53
N ALA A 63 -18.67 -8.60 26.30
CA ALA A 63 -18.74 -7.22 26.81
C ALA A 63 -18.64 -6.18 25.68
N ALA A 64 -17.71 -6.38 24.75
CA ALA A 64 -17.53 -5.51 23.59
C ALA A 64 -18.75 -5.55 22.66
N LEU A 65 -19.33 -6.73 22.42
CA LEU A 65 -20.55 -6.91 21.63
C LEU A 65 -21.73 -6.19 22.28
N SER A 66 -21.95 -6.36 23.59
CA SER A 66 -23.02 -5.67 24.31
C SER A 66 -22.92 -4.14 24.17
N SER A 67 -21.70 -3.60 24.24
CA SER A 67 -21.44 -2.17 24.06
C SER A 67 -21.63 -1.73 22.60
N ALA A 68 -21.14 -2.52 21.64
CA ALA A 68 -21.27 -2.24 20.21
C ALA A 68 -22.74 -2.25 19.74
N LEU A 69 -23.56 -3.14 20.30
CA LEU A 69 -24.99 -3.27 19.98
C LEU A 69 -25.83 -2.06 20.39
N VAL A 70 -25.31 -1.11 21.19
CA VAL A 70 -25.98 0.19 21.40
C VAL A 70 -26.01 0.99 20.09
N HIS A 71 -24.96 0.89 19.29
CA HIS A 71 -24.81 1.61 18.02
C HIS A 71 -25.20 0.75 16.81
N TYR A 72 -24.94 -0.56 16.89
CA TYR A 72 -25.24 -1.56 15.86
C TYR A 72 -26.42 -2.46 16.25
N TYR A 73 -27.40 -1.92 16.97
CA TYR A 73 -28.63 -2.66 17.34
C TYR A 73 -29.36 -3.34 16.16
N PRO A 74 -29.28 -2.87 14.89
CA PRO A 74 -29.88 -3.58 13.76
C PRO A 74 -29.34 -5.01 13.57
N LEU A 75 -28.12 -5.33 14.01
CA LEU A 75 -27.58 -6.70 13.98
C LEU A 75 -28.30 -7.65 14.95
N ALA A 76 -28.93 -7.11 16.00
CA ALA A 76 -29.65 -7.86 17.03
C ALA A 76 -31.16 -7.98 16.73
N ALA A 77 -31.63 -7.40 15.62
CA ALA A 77 -33.04 -7.36 15.23
C ALA A 77 -33.42 -8.57 14.37
N THR A 78 -34.71 -8.71 14.03
CA THR A 78 -35.21 -9.84 13.24
C THR A 78 -35.51 -9.43 11.81
N LEU A 79 -35.01 -10.18 10.83
CA LEU A 79 -35.40 -10.04 9.43
C LEU A 79 -36.73 -10.74 9.19
N ARG A 80 -37.68 -10.05 8.56
CA ARG A 80 -38.98 -10.59 8.19
C ARG A 80 -39.30 -10.20 6.75
N ARG A 81 -40.03 -11.06 6.04
CA ARG A 81 -40.61 -10.70 4.74
C ARG A 81 -41.88 -9.88 4.93
N GLY A 82 -41.98 -8.73 4.27
CA GLY A 82 -43.16 -7.88 4.26
C GLY A 82 -44.37 -8.62 3.68
N GLN A 83 -45.57 -8.31 4.20
CA GLN A 83 -46.79 -9.01 3.80
C GLN A 83 -47.30 -8.61 2.40
N VAL A 84 -46.89 -7.45 1.89
CA VAL A 84 -47.43 -6.86 0.66
C VAL A 84 -46.52 -7.10 -0.54
N ASP A 85 -45.21 -6.89 -0.40
CA ASP A 85 -44.23 -6.96 -1.50
C ASP A 85 -43.20 -8.09 -1.34
N ASN A 86 -43.30 -8.86 -0.25
CA ASN A 86 -42.39 -9.96 0.11
C ASN A 86 -40.91 -9.54 0.28
N ARG A 87 -40.63 -8.24 0.35
CA ARG A 87 -39.27 -7.70 0.57
C ARG A 87 -38.84 -7.93 2.01
N LEU A 88 -37.53 -8.04 2.23
CA LEU A 88 -37.00 -8.12 3.58
C LEU A 88 -37.08 -6.76 4.26
N GLU A 89 -37.56 -6.77 5.49
CA GLU A 89 -37.62 -5.65 6.41
C GLU A 89 -36.99 -6.06 7.73
N LEU A 90 -36.38 -5.10 8.43
CA LEU A 90 -35.75 -5.36 9.71
C LEU A 90 -36.65 -4.87 10.84
N VAL A 91 -37.18 -5.81 11.64
CA VAL A 91 -38.07 -5.53 12.76
C VAL A 91 -37.26 -5.44 14.04
N CYS A 92 -37.18 -4.23 14.60
CA CYS A 92 -36.49 -3.95 15.85
C CYS A 92 -37.52 -3.95 16.99
N SER A 93 -37.56 -5.05 17.75
CA SER A 93 -38.44 -5.20 18.92
C SER A 93 -37.64 -5.29 20.22
N ARG A 94 -38.09 -4.59 21.26
CA ARG A 94 -37.42 -4.58 22.57
C ARG A 94 -37.35 -5.95 23.24
N ASP A 95 -38.34 -6.80 23.00
CA ASP A 95 -38.45 -8.13 23.63
C ASP A 95 -37.51 -9.16 22.96
N HIS A 96 -37.03 -8.86 21.75
CA HIS A 96 -36.27 -9.78 20.90
C HIS A 96 -35.02 -9.10 20.32
N LEU A 97 -34.21 -8.46 21.18
CA LEU A 97 -33.01 -7.71 20.78
C LEU A 97 -31.75 -8.35 21.37
N GLY A 98 -31.20 -9.37 20.73
CA GLY A 98 -29.95 -9.99 21.17
C GLY A 98 -29.24 -10.76 20.06
N VAL A 99 -27.91 -10.77 20.10
CA VAL A 99 -27.07 -11.57 19.19
C VAL A 99 -26.64 -12.84 19.92
N PRO A 100 -26.99 -14.05 19.42
CA PRO A 100 -26.52 -15.28 20.04
C PRO A 100 -24.99 -15.42 19.92
N LEU A 101 -24.34 -15.63 21.06
CA LEU A 101 -22.90 -15.87 21.18
C LEU A 101 -22.66 -17.27 21.76
N ILE A 102 -22.00 -18.13 20.98
CA ILE A 102 -21.68 -19.51 21.35
C ILE A 102 -20.30 -19.56 21.98
N ASN A 103 -20.20 -20.16 23.17
CA ASN A 103 -18.94 -20.43 23.87
C ASN A 103 -18.50 -21.87 23.57
N ALA A 104 -17.34 -22.07 22.95
CA ALA A 104 -16.83 -23.40 22.61
C ALA A 104 -15.35 -23.56 22.95
N THR A 105 -14.92 -24.81 23.12
CA THR A 105 -13.51 -25.17 23.32
C THR A 105 -13.11 -26.37 22.48
N VAL A 106 -11.83 -26.44 22.11
CA VAL A 106 -11.25 -27.57 21.38
C VAL A 106 -9.98 -28.04 22.06
N ASN A 107 -9.88 -29.35 22.24
CA ASN A 107 -8.70 -30.02 22.81
C ASN A 107 -7.61 -30.25 21.73
N CYS A 108 -7.20 -29.17 21.07
CA CYS A 108 -6.06 -29.15 20.15
C CYS A 108 -5.42 -27.76 20.11
N THR A 109 -4.24 -27.64 19.49
CA THR A 109 -3.53 -26.37 19.34
C THR A 109 -3.64 -25.85 17.90
N LEU A 110 -3.58 -24.53 17.72
CA LEU A 110 -3.65 -23.91 16.40
C LEU A 110 -2.46 -24.29 15.51
N GLU A 111 -1.27 -24.50 16.09
CA GLU A 111 -0.07 -24.89 15.34
C GLU A 111 -0.23 -26.25 14.68
N LYS A 112 -0.86 -27.22 15.38
CA LYS A 112 -1.17 -28.55 14.82
C LYS A 112 -2.13 -28.48 13.64
N LEU A 113 -2.90 -27.41 13.54
CA LEU A 113 -3.87 -27.16 12.49
C LEU A 113 -3.37 -26.17 11.44
N ASN A 114 -2.06 -25.88 11.42
CA ASN A 114 -1.46 -24.89 10.52
C ASN A 114 -2.19 -23.54 10.58
N TYR A 115 -2.61 -23.11 11.78
CA TYR A 115 -3.38 -21.88 12.01
C TYR A 115 -4.64 -21.75 11.13
N LEU A 116 -5.21 -22.89 10.75
CA LEU A 116 -6.35 -23.01 9.84
C LEU A 116 -6.11 -22.35 8.47
N ASP A 117 -4.86 -22.32 8.01
CA ASP A 117 -4.51 -21.78 6.70
C ASP A 117 -5.07 -22.67 5.58
N ASP A 118 -5.03 -24.00 5.76
CA ASP A 118 -5.67 -24.97 4.86
C ASP A 118 -6.43 -26.01 5.69
N PRO A 119 -7.58 -25.62 6.27
CA PRO A 119 -8.23 -26.43 7.29
C PRO A 119 -9.04 -27.57 6.65
N ASP A 120 -9.19 -28.66 7.40
CA ASP A 120 -10.12 -29.73 7.06
C ASP A 120 -11.55 -29.17 6.97
N PRO A 121 -12.28 -29.38 5.85
CA PRO A 121 -13.62 -28.83 5.63
C PRO A 121 -14.63 -29.19 6.71
N ASP A 122 -14.62 -30.45 7.19
CA ASP A 122 -15.59 -30.94 8.18
C ASP A 122 -15.28 -30.42 9.59
N PHE A 123 -14.00 -30.15 9.87
CA PHE A 123 -13.59 -29.50 11.10
C PHE A 123 -13.93 -28.00 11.12
N VAL A 124 -13.57 -27.26 10.07
CA VAL A 124 -13.76 -25.80 10.04
C VAL A 124 -15.24 -25.41 10.06
N ASP A 125 -16.12 -26.21 9.43
CA ASP A 125 -17.57 -25.96 9.41
C ASP A 125 -18.21 -25.97 10.80
N ARG A 126 -17.60 -26.67 11.76
CA ARG A 126 -18.08 -26.73 13.15
C ARG A 126 -17.56 -25.57 14.02
N LEU A 127 -16.62 -24.77 13.52
CA LEU A 127 -16.10 -23.58 14.20
C LEU A 127 -16.95 -22.32 13.93
N VAL A 128 -17.92 -22.40 13.02
CA VAL A 128 -18.77 -21.28 12.61
C VAL A 128 -20.23 -21.72 12.69
N PRO A 129 -21.14 -20.92 13.27
CA PRO A 129 -22.56 -21.25 13.34
C PRO A 129 -23.15 -21.51 11.94
N ASP A 130 -24.00 -22.52 11.79
CA ASP A 130 -24.71 -22.82 10.54
C ASP A 130 -26.22 -22.76 10.76
N PRO A 131 -26.80 -21.57 10.95
CA PRO A 131 -28.23 -21.46 11.18
C PRO A 131 -28.99 -21.86 9.92
N ASP A 132 -30.10 -22.58 10.09
CA ASP A 132 -31.05 -22.76 9.00
C ASP A 132 -31.67 -21.42 8.57
N GLN A 133 -32.41 -21.42 7.46
CA GLN A 133 -32.95 -20.19 6.90
C GLN A 133 -33.92 -19.47 7.85
N ALA A 134 -34.75 -20.20 8.59
CA ALA A 134 -35.73 -19.60 9.50
C ALA A 134 -35.03 -18.99 10.72
N TYR A 135 -34.07 -19.71 11.30
CA TYR A 135 -33.27 -19.23 12.42
C TYR A 135 -32.37 -18.08 12.02
N GLY A 136 -31.79 -18.09 10.80
CA GLY A 136 -30.96 -17.03 10.28
C GLY A 136 -31.73 -15.74 9.97
N LEU A 137 -33.03 -15.81 9.69
CA LEU A 137 -33.88 -14.62 9.59
C LEU A 137 -34.27 -14.10 10.98
N ALA A 138 -34.59 -14.99 11.92
CA ALA A 138 -34.86 -14.63 13.31
C ALA A 138 -33.64 -13.98 13.99
N ASN A 139 -32.45 -14.52 13.72
CA ASN A 139 -31.16 -14.11 14.27
C ASN A 139 -30.17 -13.88 13.11
N PRO A 140 -30.21 -12.70 12.46
CA PRO A 140 -29.41 -12.40 11.29
C PRO A 140 -27.92 -12.21 11.58
N CYS A 141 -27.52 -12.19 12.85
CA CYS A 141 -26.13 -12.27 13.27
C CYS A 141 -26.00 -13.32 14.36
N VAL A 142 -25.09 -14.29 14.18
CA VAL A 142 -24.75 -15.33 15.15
C VAL A 142 -23.24 -15.45 15.22
N LEU A 143 -22.68 -15.46 16.43
CA LEU A 143 -21.24 -15.50 16.66
C LEU A 143 -20.85 -16.73 17.48
N GLN A 144 -19.65 -17.24 17.26
CA GLN A 144 -19.07 -18.33 18.03
C GLN A 144 -17.63 -18.00 18.40
N VAL A 145 -17.31 -18.05 19.69
CA VAL A 145 -15.93 -17.97 20.19
C VAL A 145 -15.48 -19.37 20.54
N THR A 146 -14.42 -19.84 19.88
CA THR A 146 -13.85 -21.15 20.15
C THR A 146 -12.41 -21.01 20.64
N VAL A 147 -12.13 -21.48 21.87
CA VAL A 147 -10.79 -21.39 22.49
C VAL A 147 -10.03 -22.72 22.36
N PHE A 148 -8.77 -22.65 21.97
CA PHE A 148 -7.86 -23.79 21.77
C PHE A 148 -6.95 -24.01 22.98
N GLU A 149 -6.34 -25.19 23.10
CA GLU A 149 -5.43 -25.54 24.22
C GLU A 149 -4.23 -24.60 24.35
N CYS A 150 -3.74 -24.06 23.22
CA CYS A 150 -2.64 -23.10 23.20
C CYS A 150 -3.04 -21.69 23.67
N GLY A 151 -4.31 -21.48 24.04
CA GLY A 151 -4.87 -20.16 24.36
C GLY A 151 -5.19 -19.29 23.14
N GLY A 152 -4.84 -19.75 21.93
CA GLY A 152 -5.35 -19.15 20.70
C GLY A 152 -6.85 -19.38 20.57
N TRP A 153 -7.53 -18.58 19.76
CA TRP A 153 -8.98 -18.63 19.66
C TRP A 153 -9.48 -18.24 18.27
N THR A 154 -10.72 -18.61 17.98
CA THR A 154 -11.37 -18.24 16.73
C THR A 154 -12.69 -17.53 16.97
N LEU A 155 -13.02 -16.63 16.04
CA LEU A 155 -14.31 -15.95 15.97
C LEU A 155 -15.04 -16.41 14.71
N GLY A 156 -15.93 -17.38 14.87
CA GLY A 156 -16.86 -17.81 13.84
C GLY A 156 -18.00 -16.82 13.72
N THR A 157 -18.27 -16.36 12.50
CA THR A 157 -19.28 -15.34 12.21
C THR A 157 -20.26 -15.83 11.15
N SER A 158 -21.54 -15.69 11.45
CA SER A 158 -22.64 -15.93 10.52
C SER A 158 -23.53 -14.70 10.48
N ILE A 159 -23.49 -13.94 9.38
CA ILE A 159 -24.25 -12.71 9.20
C ILE A 159 -25.06 -12.79 7.92
N HIS A 160 -26.36 -12.47 8.00
CA HIS A 160 -27.23 -12.39 6.84
C HIS A 160 -26.77 -11.25 5.94
N HIS A 161 -26.45 -11.55 4.68
CA HIS A 161 -25.84 -10.58 3.75
C HIS A 161 -26.79 -9.43 3.41
N GLY A 162 -28.10 -9.58 3.63
CA GLY A 162 -29.06 -8.47 3.57
C GLY A 162 -28.84 -7.37 4.63
N LEU A 163 -28.01 -7.57 5.64
CA LEU A 163 -27.65 -6.51 6.59
C LEU A 163 -26.43 -5.70 6.15
N CYS A 164 -25.38 -6.38 5.68
CA CYS A 164 -24.12 -5.74 5.32
C CYS A 164 -23.29 -6.61 4.36
N ASP A 165 -22.42 -5.94 3.60
CA ASP A 165 -21.34 -6.58 2.84
C ASP A 165 -20.11 -6.86 3.73
N GLY A 166 -19.07 -7.46 3.15
CA GLY A 166 -17.83 -7.82 3.89
C GLY A 166 -17.09 -6.62 4.50
N LEU A 167 -17.18 -5.44 3.88
CA LEU A 167 -16.58 -4.22 4.42
C LEU A 167 -17.41 -3.67 5.59
N GLY A 168 -18.73 -3.65 5.47
CA GLY A 168 -19.65 -3.27 6.53
C GLY A 168 -19.53 -4.17 7.76
N ALA A 169 -19.43 -5.49 7.56
CA ALA A 169 -19.13 -6.44 8.63
C ALA A 169 -17.78 -6.11 9.28
N THR A 170 -16.73 -5.85 8.50
CA THR A 170 -15.40 -5.51 9.03
C THR A 170 -15.41 -4.22 9.85
N GLN A 171 -16.17 -3.19 9.43
CA GLN A 171 -16.34 -1.97 10.22
C GLN A 171 -16.98 -2.27 11.58
N PHE A 172 -18.03 -3.10 11.63
CA PHE A 172 -18.64 -3.52 12.88
C PHE A 172 -17.63 -4.21 13.82
N PHE A 173 -16.84 -5.15 13.29
CA PHE A 173 -15.84 -5.85 14.11
C PHE A 173 -14.70 -4.92 14.57
N ASN A 174 -14.27 -3.97 13.74
CA ASN A 174 -13.30 -2.94 14.15
C ASN A 174 -13.86 -2.06 15.27
N PHE A 175 -15.13 -1.64 15.17
CA PHE A 175 -15.80 -0.88 16.21
C PHE A 175 -15.85 -1.67 17.53
N MET A 176 -16.22 -2.96 17.46
CA MET A 176 -16.21 -3.84 18.64
C MET A 176 -14.80 -4.01 19.22
N ALA A 177 -13.78 -4.09 18.36
CA ALA A 177 -12.38 -4.23 18.76
C ALA A 177 -11.82 -2.97 19.44
N GLU A 178 -12.18 -1.77 18.96
CA GLU A 178 -11.86 -0.50 19.64
C GLU A 178 -12.45 -0.44 21.05
N LEU A 179 -13.71 -0.87 21.21
CA LEU A 179 -14.37 -0.94 22.51
C LEU A 179 -13.73 -1.96 23.44
N ALA A 180 -13.35 -3.13 22.92
CA ALA A 180 -12.64 -4.16 23.69
C ALA A 180 -11.30 -3.66 24.25
N ARG A 181 -10.59 -2.80 23.50
CA ARG A 181 -9.32 -2.18 23.93
C ARG A 181 -9.50 -0.97 24.85
N GLY A 182 -10.74 -0.58 25.17
CA GLY A 182 -11.03 0.53 26.08
C GLY A 182 -10.86 1.92 25.47
N VAL A 183 -10.92 2.06 24.15
CA VAL A 183 -10.82 3.37 23.47
C VAL A 183 -12.03 4.23 23.81
N HIS A 184 -11.79 5.43 24.36
CA HIS A 184 -12.85 6.33 24.82
C HIS A 184 -13.65 7.03 23.69
N ARG A 185 -13.08 7.10 22.48
CA ARG A 185 -13.73 7.70 21.31
C ARG A 185 -13.54 6.80 20.09
N VAL A 186 -14.63 6.21 19.63
CA VAL A 186 -14.68 5.38 18.42
C VAL A 186 -14.35 6.19 17.17
N SER A 187 -13.60 5.58 16.25
CA SER A 187 -13.03 6.24 15.07
C SER A 187 -14.07 6.64 14.04
N VAL A 188 -15.12 5.82 13.87
CA VAL A 188 -16.18 6.01 12.88
C VAL A 188 -17.53 5.69 13.51
N ASN A 189 -18.48 6.63 13.39
CA ASN A 189 -19.85 6.41 13.85
C ASN A 189 -20.67 5.68 12.78
N PRO A 190 -21.44 4.63 13.12
CA PRO A 190 -22.27 3.92 12.16
C PRO A 190 -23.40 4.79 11.61
N VAL A 191 -23.66 4.64 10.32
CA VAL A 191 -24.76 5.29 9.59
C VAL A 191 -25.66 4.23 8.99
N TRP A 192 -26.94 4.25 9.34
CA TRP A 192 -27.94 3.32 8.80
C TRP A 192 -28.50 3.76 7.44
N ASP A 193 -28.93 5.02 7.32
CA ASP A 193 -29.75 5.61 6.24
C ASP A 193 -29.73 4.89 4.88
N ARG A 194 -30.48 3.78 4.79
CA ARG A 194 -30.54 2.92 3.58
C ARG A 194 -31.33 3.60 2.46
N ALA A 195 -32.48 4.15 2.84
CA ALA A 195 -33.45 4.71 1.90
C ALA A 195 -33.00 6.06 1.32
N GLY A 196 -32.40 6.94 2.15
CA GLY A 196 -31.93 8.24 1.69
C GLY A 196 -30.68 8.15 0.80
N LEU A 197 -29.79 7.19 1.09
CA LEU A 197 -28.52 7.05 0.35
C LEU A 197 -28.67 6.19 -0.91
N LEU A 198 -29.36 5.04 -0.82
CA LEU A 198 -29.47 4.02 -1.87
C LEU A 198 -30.93 3.64 -2.17
N GLY A 199 -31.85 4.60 -2.05
CA GLY A 199 -33.23 4.46 -2.52
C GLY A 199 -33.36 4.54 -4.05
N PRO A 200 -34.47 4.03 -4.61
CA PRO A 200 -34.79 4.15 -6.03
C PRO A 200 -35.07 5.60 -6.41
N ARG A 201 -34.91 5.90 -7.71
CA ARG A 201 -35.29 7.21 -8.27
C ARG A 201 -36.80 7.33 -8.39
N ASP A 202 -37.28 8.57 -8.49
CA ASP A 202 -38.68 8.89 -8.76
C ASP A 202 -38.81 9.73 -10.05
N PRO A 203 -39.29 9.15 -11.17
CA PRO A 203 -39.70 7.76 -11.33
C PRO A 203 -38.50 6.80 -11.49
N PRO A 204 -38.64 5.51 -11.12
CA PRO A 204 -37.58 4.52 -11.30
C PRO A 204 -37.35 4.24 -12.79
N ARG A 205 -36.09 4.15 -13.19
CA ARG A 205 -35.66 3.97 -14.58
C ARG A 205 -34.50 2.97 -14.67
N ALA A 206 -34.76 1.80 -15.25
CA ALA A 206 -33.72 0.81 -15.53
C ALA A 206 -33.13 1.04 -16.94
N GLU A 207 -31.94 1.63 -17.01
CA GLU A 207 -31.17 1.91 -18.24
C GLU A 207 -29.87 1.07 -18.30
N GLY A 208 -29.29 0.91 -19.50
CA GLY A 208 -27.99 0.26 -19.68
C GLY A 208 -28.00 -1.28 -19.58
N VAL A 209 -26.83 -1.85 -19.34
CA VAL A 209 -26.53 -3.29 -19.51
C VAL A 209 -27.06 -4.20 -18.39
N VAL A 210 -27.69 -3.65 -17.35
CA VAL A 210 -28.24 -4.44 -16.22
C VAL A 210 -29.21 -5.53 -16.73
N ARG A 211 -30.02 -5.19 -17.74
CA ARG A 211 -30.98 -6.10 -18.39
C ARG A 211 -30.35 -7.18 -19.26
N GLU A 212 -29.10 -7.00 -19.66
CA GLU A 212 -28.38 -7.99 -20.46
C GLU A 212 -27.91 -9.17 -19.59
N PHE A 213 -27.69 -8.92 -18.30
CA PHE A 213 -27.13 -9.91 -17.38
C PHE A 213 -28.14 -10.50 -16.40
N LEU A 214 -29.21 -9.78 -16.07
CA LEU A 214 -30.25 -10.25 -15.15
C LEU A 214 -31.51 -10.66 -15.92
N GLY A 215 -32.00 -11.87 -15.61
CA GLY A 215 -33.27 -12.39 -16.11
C GLY A 215 -34.40 -12.20 -15.11
N LEU A 216 -35.63 -12.42 -15.57
CA LEU A 216 -36.85 -12.42 -14.75
C LEU A 216 -37.47 -13.82 -14.80
N GLU A 217 -37.38 -14.55 -13.68
CA GLU A 217 -37.92 -15.89 -13.53
C GLU A 217 -38.61 -16.02 -12.17
N LYS A 218 -39.93 -15.94 -12.18
CA LYS A 218 -40.74 -15.94 -10.97
C LYS A 218 -40.59 -17.27 -10.22
N GLY A 219 -40.21 -17.18 -8.95
CA GLY A 219 -40.00 -18.35 -8.08
C GLY A 219 -38.64 -19.01 -8.24
N PHE A 220 -37.74 -18.46 -9.07
CA PHE A 220 -36.36 -18.92 -9.13
C PHE A 220 -35.63 -18.64 -7.81
N GLU A 221 -35.04 -19.69 -7.23
CA GLU A 221 -34.19 -19.59 -6.04
C GLU A 221 -32.73 -19.78 -6.44
N PRO A 222 -31.88 -18.74 -6.39
CA PRO A 222 -30.48 -18.85 -6.83
C PRO A 222 -29.70 -19.99 -6.17
N TYR A 223 -30.03 -20.28 -4.91
CA TYR A 223 -29.35 -21.28 -4.09
C TYR A 223 -30.16 -22.59 -3.89
N GLY A 224 -31.34 -22.71 -4.52
CA GLY A 224 -32.18 -23.91 -4.45
C GLY A 224 -31.74 -25.03 -5.41
N GLN A 225 -30.65 -24.80 -6.17
CA GLN A 225 -30.17 -25.72 -7.18
C GLN A 225 -29.60 -27.01 -6.55
N VAL A 226 -30.00 -28.17 -7.07
CA VAL A 226 -29.47 -29.48 -6.63
C VAL A 226 -28.13 -29.72 -7.32
N VAL A 227 -27.05 -29.30 -6.67
CA VAL A 227 -25.67 -29.36 -7.19
C VAL A 227 -24.94 -30.64 -6.74
N GLY A 228 -25.52 -31.39 -5.78
CA GLY A 228 -24.88 -32.57 -5.19
C GLY A 228 -23.81 -32.21 -4.15
N LYS A 229 -22.91 -33.15 -3.86
CA LYS A 229 -21.82 -32.94 -2.90
C LYS A 229 -20.72 -32.09 -3.55
N VAL A 230 -20.38 -30.98 -2.90
CA VAL A 230 -19.34 -30.05 -3.35
C VAL A 230 -18.08 -30.20 -2.51
N ALA A 231 -16.93 -30.04 -3.15
CA ALA A 231 -15.62 -29.99 -2.52
C ALA A 231 -15.11 -28.54 -2.49
N ARG A 232 -14.39 -28.20 -1.41
CA ARG A 232 -13.68 -26.93 -1.24
C ARG A 232 -12.20 -27.22 -1.18
N GLU A 233 -11.42 -26.62 -2.06
CA GLU A 233 -9.98 -26.85 -2.11
C GLU A 233 -9.18 -25.56 -2.28
N CYS A 234 -8.05 -25.48 -1.57
CA CYS A 234 -7.10 -24.38 -1.65
C CYS A 234 -6.05 -24.67 -2.72
N PHE A 235 -5.88 -23.72 -3.64
CA PHE A 235 -4.84 -23.73 -4.66
C PHE A 235 -3.83 -22.64 -4.36
N HIS A 236 -2.55 -23.01 -4.27
CA HIS A 236 -1.46 -22.10 -3.94
C HIS A 236 -0.91 -21.46 -5.21
N MET A 237 -0.99 -20.13 -5.30
CA MET A 237 -0.54 -19.35 -6.44
C MET A 237 0.79 -18.68 -6.10
N LYS A 238 1.83 -18.92 -6.90
CA LYS A 238 3.11 -18.23 -6.78
C LYS A 238 3.16 -17.00 -7.66
N ASP A 239 3.79 -15.93 -7.18
CA ASP A 239 3.96 -14.69 -7.94
C ASP A 239 4.69 -14.91 -9.27
N GLU A 240 5.73 -15.76 -9.28
CA GLU A 240 6.46 -16.13 -10.50
C GLU A 240 5.54 -16.69 -11.60
N TRP A 241 4.58 -17.54 -11.25
CA TRP A 241 3.65 -18.15 -12.21
C TRP A 241 2.70 -17.09 -12.78
N LEU A 242 2.24 -16.18 -11.92
CA LEU A 242 1.33 -15.10 -12.28
C LEU A 242 2.01 -14.05 -13.16
N GLU A 243 3.25 -13.68 -12.87
CA GLU A 243 4.02 -12.75 -13.68
C GLU A 243 4.27 -13.30 -15.09
N LYS A 244 4.68 -14.56 -15.19
CA LYS A 244 4.86 -15.25 -16.48
C LYS A 244 3.55 -15.32 -17.25
N PHE A 245 2.46 -15.70 -16.59
CA PHE A 245 1.16 -15.79 -17.22
C PHE A 245 0.67 -14.43 -17.74
N LYS A 246 0.77 -13.37 -16.93
CA LYS A 246 0.43 -12.00 -17.37
C LYS A 246 1.30 -11.53 -18.53
N LYS A 247 2.59 -11.89 -18.55
CA LYS A 247 3.49 -11.58 -19.65
C LYS A 247 3.02 -12.23 -20.96
N VAL A 248 2.63 -13.50 -20.93
CA VAL A 248 2.05 -14.19 -22.11
C VAL A 248 0.79 -13.47 -22.60
N LEU A 249 -0.15 -13.14 -21.70
CA LEU A 249 -1.36 -12.41 -22.07
C LEU A 249 -1.06 -11.03 -22.66
N PHE A 250 -0.04 -10.35 -22.14
CA PHE A 250 0.41 -9.05 -22.66
C PHE A 250 1.02 -9.19 -24.05
N GLU A 251 1.84 -10.21 -24.31
CA GLU A 251 2.43 -10.48 -25.63
C GLU A 251 1.36 -10.80 -26.69
N GLU A 252 0.27 -11.46 -26.31
CA GLU A 252 -0.82 -11.80 -27.23
C GLU A 252 -1.81 -10.65 -27.50
N SER A 253 -2.08 -9.80 -26.49
CA SER A 253 -3.13 -8.78 -26.57
C SER A 253 -2.64 -7.34 -26.66
N GLY A 254 -1.38 -7.07 -26.31
CA GLY A 254 -0.85 -5.72 -26.11
C GLY A 254 -1.42 -4.98 -24.89
N SER A 255 -2.27 -5.62 -24.09
CA SER A 255 -2.94 -5.03 -22.92
C SER A 255 -2.44 -5.64 -21.61
N SER A 256 -2.31 -4.82 -20.57
CA SER A 256 -2.01 -5.28 -19.22
C SER A 256 -3.30 -5.67 -18.47
N PHE A 257 -3.19 -6.70 -17.62
CA PHE A 257 -4.30 -7.24 -16.84
C PHE A 257 -3.93 -7.36 -15.35
N THR A 258 -4.89 -7.08 -14.48
CA THR A 258 -4.74 -7.32 -13.03
C THR A 258 -4.68 -8.81 -12.72
N THR A 259 -4.19 -9.18 -11.53
CA THR A 259 -4.20 -10.61 -11.11
C THR A 259 -5.62 -11.17 -11.10
N PHE A 260 -6.58 -10.39 -10.64
CA PHE A 260 -7.99 -10.78 -10.60
C PHE A 260 -8.55 -11.05 -12.01
N GLU A 261 -8.24 -10.19 -12.99
CA GLU A 261 -8.68 -10.38 -14.39
C GLU A 261 -8.02 -11.61 -15.04
N ALA A 262 -6.70 -11.69 -14.98
CA ALA A 262 -5.95 -12.75 -15.65
C ALA A 262 -6.25 -14.12 -15.04
N LEU A 263 -6.05 -14.25 -13.71
CA LEU A 263 -6.27 -15.52 -13.03
C LEU A 263 -7.76 -15.87 -12.95
N GLY A 264 -8.64 -14.88 -12.77
CA GLY A 264 -10.09 -15.08 -12.80
C GLY A 264 -10.56 -15.63 -14.14
N ALA A 265 -10.06 -15.09 -15.26
CA ALA A 265 -10.35 -15.63 -16.59
C ALA A 265 -9.91 -17.08 -16.76
N PHE A 266 -8.72 -17.42 -16.27
CA PHE A 266 -8.20 -18.79 -16.31
C PHE A 266 -9.05 -19.75 -15.47
N ILE A 267 -9.31 -19.40 -14.21
CA ILE A 267 -10.11 -20.24 -13.30
C ILE A 267 -11.53 -20.41 -13.85
N TRP A 268 -12.15 -19.34 -14.36
CA TRP A 268 -13.49 -19.41 -14.93
C TRP A 268 -13.57 -20.41 -16.09
N ARG A 269 -12.62 -20.34 -17.03
CA ARG A 269 -12.51 -21.32 -18.11
C ARG A 269 -12.30 -22.73 -17.56
N ALA A 270 -11.36 -22.91 -16.64
CA ALA A 270 -11.05 -24.21 -16.06
C ALA A 270 -12.27 -24.82 -15.35
N LYS A 271 -13.07 -24.03 -14.62
CA LYS A 271 -14.31 -24.47 -13.97
C LYS A 271 -15.34 -24.92 -14.98
N VAL A 272 -15.63 -24.10 -16.00
CA VAL A 272 -16.64 -24.41 -17.03
C VAL A 272 -16.24 -25.66 -17.82
N LYS A 273 -14.96 -25.76 -18.16
CA LYS A 273 -14.39 -26.94 -18.85
C LYS A 273 -14.46 -28.20 -17.98
N ALA A 274 -14.13 -28.11 -16.70
CA ALA A 274 -14.18 -29.24 -15.77
C ALA A 274 -15.60 -29.73 -15.49
N SER A 275 -16.58 -28.81 -15.48
CA SER A 275 -18.00 -29.12 -15.27
C SER A 275 -18.72 -29.69 -16.49
N GLY A 276 -18.07 -29.75 -17.67
CA GLY A 276 -18.66 -30.31 -18.88
C GLY A 276 -19.93 -29.59 -19.34
N VAL A 277 -20.00 -28.28 -19.15
CA VAL A 277 -21.18 -27.46 -19.51
C VAL A 277 -21.42 -27.55 -21.03
N PRO A 278 -22.66 -27.78 -21.49
CA PRO A 278 -22.99 -27.79 -22.92
C PRO A 278 -22.57 -26.48 -23.59
N GLY A 279 -22.01 -26.60 -24.79
CA GLY A 279 -21.33 -25.50 -25.47
C GLY A 279 -22.17 -24.26 -25.79
N ASP A 280 -23.47 -24.46 -25.96
CA ASP A 280 -24.49 -23.46 -26.26
C ASP A 280 -25.09 -22.79 -25.02
N GLU A 281 -24.79 -23.28 -23.82
CA GLU A 281 -25.26 -22.65 -22.58
C GLU A 281 -24.45 -21.38 -22.26
N ASN A 282 -25.16 -20.33 -21.81
CA ASN A 282 -24.54 -19.11 -21.31
C ASN A 282 -23.97 -19.34 -19.91
N VAL A 283 -22.70 -18.97 -19.72
CA VAL A 283 -22.00 -18.99 -18.44
C VAL A 283 -21.68 -17.56 -18.00
N LYS A 284 -21.73 -17.29 -16.70
CA LYS A 284 -21.50 -15.95 -16.14
C LYS A 284 -20.38 -15.93 -15.12
N PHE A 285 -19.51 -14.94 -15.24
CA PHE A 285 -18.53 -14.54 -14.24
C PHE A 285 -19.14 -13.41 -13.42
N ALA A 286 -19.44 -13.65 -12.14
CA ALA A 286 -20.03 -12.67 -11.24
C ALA A 286 -19.01 -12.23 -10.19
N TYR A 287 -18.94 -10.93 -9.91
CA TYR A 287 -18.10 -10.37 -8.84
C TYR A 287 -18.72 -9.06 -8.34
N SER A 288 -18.24 -8.55 -7.21
CA SER A 288 -18.76 -7.30 -6.63
C SER A 288 -17.77 -6.16 -6.76
N ILE A 289 -18.27 -4.95 -7.01
CA ILE A 289 -17.50 -3.70 -6.97
C ILE A 289 -17.99 -2.83 -5.82
N ASN A 290 -17.05 -2.25 -5.05
CA ASN A 290 -17.36 -1.30 -3.99
C ASN A 290 -17.82 0.04 -4.59
N ILE A 291 -19.03 0.46 -4.25
CA ILE A 291 -19.66 1.65 -4.81
C ILE A 291 -19.61 2.87 -3.88
N ARG A 292 -19.07 2.74 -2.67
CA ARG A 292 -19.11 3.79 -1.63
C ARG A 292 -18.56 5.13 -2.09
N LYS A 293 -17.48 5.13 -2.88
CA LYS A 293 -16.89 6.34 -3.48
C LYS A 293 -17.43 6.65 -4.88
N LEU A 294 -18.05 5.67 -5.53
CA LEU A 294 -18.52 5.75 -6.92
C LEU A 294 -19.83 6.52 -7.03
N VAL A 295 -20.75 6.28 -6.09
CA VAL A 295 -22.06 6.93 -6.10
C VAL A 295 -21.94 8.42 -5.83
N LYS A 296 -22.88 9.20 -6.38
CA LYS A 296 -22.93 10.65 -6.19
C LYS A 296 -24.20 11.04 -5.43
N PRO A 297 -24.10 11.72 -4.26
CA PRO A 297 -22.87 11.95 -3.47
C PRO A 297 -22.28 10.64 -2.90
N PRO A 298 -20.98 10.61 -2.54
CA PRO A 298 -20.35 9.41 -1.98
C PRO A 298 -21.00 9.02 -0.64
N LEU A 299 -21.01 7.71 -0.36
CA LEU A 299 -21.56 7.18 0.88
C LEU A 299 -20.70 7.64 2.08
N PRO A 300 -21.31 8.00 3.22
CA PRO A 300 -20.59 8.34 4.43
C PRO A 300 -19.65 7.21 4.89
N ALA A 301 -18.53 7.56 5.52
CA ALA A 301 -17.55 6.59 6.00
C ALA A 301 -18.15 5.53 6.94
N GLY A 302 -19.17 5.91 7.72
CA GLY A 302 -19.90 5.02 8.64
C GLY A 302 -21.00 4.16 8.00
N TYR A 303 -21.24 4.26 6.69
CA TYR A 303 -22.23 3.43 6.03
C TYR A 303 -21.76 1.97 5.98
N TRP A 304 -22.46 1.12 6.72
CA TRP A 304 -22.08 -0.29 6.94
C TRP A 304 -23.01 -1.30 6.24
N GLY A 305 -23.92 -0.86 5.37
CA GLY A 305 -24.78 -1.75 4.59
C GLY A 305 -24.12 -2.38 3.39
N ASN A 306 -24.92 -2.97 2.51
CA ASN A 306 -24.42 -3.33 1.19
C ASN A 306 -24.06 -2.03 0.44
N GLY A 307 -22.77 -1.81 0.27
CA GLY A 307 -22.18 -0.74 -0.52
C GLY A 307 -21.35 -1.34 -1.65
N CYS A 308 -21.80 -2.47 -2.19
CA CYS A 308 -21.24 -3.15 -3.34
C CYS A 308 -22.35 -3.46 -4.35
N VAL A 309 -22.05 -3.36 -5.64
CA VAL A 309 -22.96 -3.77 -6.72
C VAL A 309 -22.40 -5.01 -7.43
N PRO A 310 -23.23 -6.02 -7.75
CA PRO A 310 -22.78 -7.16 -8.55
C PRO A 310 -22.56 -6.75 -10.00
N MET A 311 -21.47 -7.22 -10.57
CA MET A 311 -21.09 -7.08 -11.98
C MET A 311 -20.99 -8.45 -12.62
N TYR A 312 -21.31 -8.51 -13.91
CA TYR A 312 -21.33 -9.76 -14.67
C TYR A 312 -20.54 -9.61 -15.97
N ALA A 313 -19.85 -10.69 -16.34
CA ALA A 313 -19.41 -10.94 -17.71
C ALA A 313 -20.04 -12.26 -18.19
N GLN A 314 -20.53 -12.30 -19.42
CA GLN A 314 -21.26 -13.43 -19.98
C GLN A 314 -20.64 -13.87 -21.31
N LEU A 315 -20.56 -15.19 -21.52
CA LEU A 315 -20.15 -15.85 -22.76
C LEU A 315 -20.90 -17.17 -22.92
N CYS A 316 -20.95 -17.71 -24.14
CA CYS A 316 -21.31 -19.12 -24.34
C CYS A 316 -20.17 -20.03 -23.83
N ALA A 317 -20.50 -21.22 -23.33
CA ALA A 317 -19.49 -22.14 -22.78
C ALA A 317 -18.41 -22.52 -23.81
N ASN A 318 -18.78 -22.77 -25.07
CA ASN A 318 -17.81 -23.04 -26.14
C ASN A 318 -16.89 -21.86 -26.40
N GLU A 319 -17.44 -20.63 -26.47
CA GLU A 319 -16.65 -19.42 -26.68
C GLU A 319 -15.62 -19.25 -25.56
N LEU A 320 -16.03 -19.42 -24.30
CA LEU A 320 -15.13 -19.31 -23.15
C LEU A 320 -13.98 -20.33 -23.20
N ILE A 321 -14.26 -21.56 -23.65
CA ILE A 321 -13.28 -22.66 -23.72
C ILE A 321 -12.31 -22.46 -24.90
N GLU A 322 -12.83 -22.09 -26.07
CA GLU A 322 -12.07 -22.06 -27.33
C GLU A 322 -11.31 -20.75 -27.56
N GLN A 323 -11.84 -19.61 -27.12
CA GLN A 323 -11.19 -18.32 -27.40
C GLN A 323 -9.86 -18.17 -26.66
N PRO A 324 -8.95 -17.27 -27.07
CA PRO A 324 -7.75 -16.96 -26.29
C PRO A 324 -8.08 -16.41 -24.90
N ILE A 325 -7.29 -16.76 -23.87
CA ILE A 325 -7.59 -16.34 -22.48
C ILE A 325 -7.56 -14.82 -22.33
N TRP A 326 -6.71 -14.12 -23.09
CA TRP A 326 -6.65 -12.67 -23.03
C TRP A 326 -7.96 -12.00 -23.43
N LYS A 327 -8.77 -12.59 -24.33
CA LYS A 327 -10.10 -12.07 -24.67
C LYS A 327 -11.06 -12.18 -23.49
N THR A 328 -11.01 -13.30 -22.77
CA THR A 328 -11.78 -13.47 -21.53
C THR A 328 -11.34 -12.46 -20.47
N ALA A 329 -10.03 -12.27 -20.29
CA ALA A 329 -9.48 -11.29 -19.34
C ALA A 329 -9.87 -9.85 -19.72
N GLU A 330 -9.86 -9.53 -21.01
CA GLU A 330 -10.31 -8.24 -21.54
C GLU A 330 -11.81 -8.01 -21.31
N LEU A 331 -12.65 -9.03 -21.50
CA LEU A 331 -14.08 -8.95 -21.18
C LEU A 331 -14.30 -8.62 -19.70
N ILE A 332 -13.58 -9.29 -18.80
CA ILE A 332 -13.64 -9.00 -17.36
C ILE A 332 -13.17 -7.57 -17.09
N LYS A 333 -12.05 -7.12 -17.70
CA LYS A 333 -11.54 -5.75 -17.57
C LYS A 333 -12.56 -4.71 -18.02
N ARG A 334 -13.17 -4.89 -19.20
CA ARG A 334 -14.22 -4.01 -19.74
C ARG A 334 -15.45 -3.96 -18.83
N SER A 335 -15.85 -5.10 -18.25
CA SER A 335 -16.98 -5.13 -17.32
C SER A 335 -16.77 -4.23 -16.08
N LYS A 336 -15.53 -4.06 -15.61
CA LYS A 336 -15.22 -3.16 -14.48
C LYS A 336 -15.41 -1.69 -14.83
N ILE A 337 -15.05 -1.30 -16.06
CA ILE A 337 -15.18 0.09 -16.55
C ILE A 337 -16.64 0.53 -16.60
N ASN A 338 -17.57 -0.41 -16.82
CA ASN A 338 -19.00 -0.14 -16.88
C ASN A 338 -19.62 0.21 -15.51
N ALA A 339 -18.90 0.01 -14.40
CA ALA A 339 -19.37 0.34 -13.07
C ALA A 339 -19.32 1.86 -12.85
N THR A 340 -20.44 2.51 -13.17
CA THR A 340 -20.66 3.95 -13.03
C THR A 340 -21.76 4.23 -12.00
N ASP A 341 -21.87 5.48 -11.53
CA ASP A 341 -23.00 5.90 -10.69
C ASP A 341 -24.35 5.59 -11.36
N GLU A 342 -24.49 5.83 -12.67
CA GLU A 342 -25.71 5.49 -13.42
C GLU A 342 -26.00 3.98 -13.43
N TYR A 343 -24.96 3.14 -13.59
CA TYR A 343 -25.15 1.69 -13.50
C TYR A 343 -25.73 1.28 -12.14
N VAL A 344 -25.21 1.85 -11.05
CA VAL A 344 -25.70 1.58 -9.69
C VAL A 344 -27.14 2.03 -9.52
N ARG A 345 -27.49 3.25 -9.94
CA ARG A 345 -28.86 3.78 -9.85
C ARG A 345 -29.83 2.96 -10.70
N SER A 346 -29.42 2.58 -11.90
CA SER A 346 -30.20 1.71 -12.77
C SER A 346 -30.41 0.31 -12.17
N PHE A 347 -29.39 -0.26 -11.52
CA PHE A 347 -29.53 -1.54 -10.82
C PHE A 347 -30.55 -1.46 -9.68
N ILE A 348 -30.49 -0.39 -8.87
CA ILE A 348 -31.44 -0.13 -7.78
C ILE A 348 -32.87 0.01 -8.34
N ASP A 349 -33.05 0.76 -9.43
CA ASP A 349 -34.36 0.95 -10.06
C ASP A 349 -34.87 -0.34 -10.72
N PHE A 350 -33.99 -1.17 -11.28
CA PHE A 350 -34.36 -2.48 -11.81
C PHE A 350 -34.89 -3.39 -10.69
N GLN A 351 -34.24 -3.37 -9.53
CA GLN A 351 -34.71 -4.05 -8.31
C GLN A 351 -36.00 -3.44 -7.74
N GLU A 352 -36.27 -2.15 -7.97
CA GLU A 352 -37.55 -1.53 -7.63
C GLU A 352 -38.67 -2.07 -8.51
N LEU A 353 -38.47 -1.99 -9.83
CA LEU A 353 -39.47 -2.28 -10.85
C LEU A 353 -39.84 -3.76 -10.94
N HIS A 354 -38.86 -4.66 -10.75
CA HIS A 354 -39.00 -6.08 -11.11
C HIS A 354 -38.88 -7.05 -9.94
N TYR A 355 -38.92 -6.56 -8.69
CA TYR A 355 -38.76 -7.43 -7.52
C TYR A 355 -39.72 -8.64 -7.52
N GLY A 356 -41.01 -8.38 -7.79
CA GLY A 356 -42.05 -9.41 -7.84
C GLY A 356 -41.98 -10.34 -9.05
N ASP A 357 -41.16 -10.00 -10.06
CA ASP A 357 -40.98 -10.77 -11.29
C ASP A 357 -39.92 -11.87 -11.15
N GLY A 358 -39.14 -11.87 -10.06
CA GLY A 358 -38.12 -12.88 -9.76
C GLY A 358 -36.79 -12.61 -10.46
N ILE A 359 -36.07 -11.58 -10.02
CA ILE A 359 -34.76 -11.21 -10.59
C ILE A 359 -33.72 -12.31 -10.33
N THR A 360 -33.03 -12.76 -11.38
CA THR A 360 -32.05 -13.84 -11.28
C THR A 360 -30.82 -13.63 -12.17
N ALA A 361 -29.66 -14.05 -11.67
CA ALA A 361 -28.45 -14.19 -12.49
C ALA A 361 -28.42 -15.49 -13.30
N GLY A 362 -29.37 -16.41 -13.12
CA GLY A 362 -29.44 -17.72 -13.79
C GLY A 362 -28.70 -18.84 -13.05
N THR A 363 -28.57 -20.01 -13.68
CA THR A 363 -28.04 -21.24 -13.04
C THR A 363 -26.53 -21.42 -13.19
N ARG A 364 -25.92 -20.89 -14.26
CA ARG A 364 -24.49 -21.09 -14.59
C ARG A 364 -23.61 -19.90 -14.17
N VAL A 365 -23.75 -19.48 -12.92
CA VAL A 365 -23.01 -18.35 -12.36
C VAL A 365 -21.81 -18.85 -11.56
N SER A 366 -20.64 -18.31 -11.84
CA SER A 366 -19.43 -18.48 -11.02
C SER A 366 -19.12 -17.18 -10.29
N GLY A 367 -19.24 -17.19 -8.96
CA GLY A 367 -18.97 -16.03 -8.10
C GLY A 367 -17.49 -15.92 -7.75
N PHE A 368 -16.90 -14.73 -7.92
CA PHE A 368 -15.51 -14.43 -7.62
C PHE A 368 -15.42 -13.25 -6.66
N THR A 369 -14.58 -13.37 -5.63
CA THR A 369 -14.32 -12.28 -4.69
C THR A 369 -12.87 -12.31 -4.21
N ASP A 370 -12.32 -11.12 -3.96
CA ASP A 370 -10.94 -10.96 -3.50
C ASP A 370 -10.92 -10.44 -2.06
N TRP A 371 -10.49 -11.30 -1.14
CA TRP A 371 -10.45 -11.02 0.30
C TRP A 371 -9.06 -10.58 0.77
N ARG A 372 -8.07 -10.51 -0.14
CA ARG A 372 -6.71 -10.04 0.17
C ARG A 372 -6.69 -8.57 0.59
N HIS A 373 -7.68 -7.79 0.15
CA HIS A 373 -7.74 -6.34 0.34
C HIS A 373 -8.94 -5.86 1.18
N LEU A 374 -9.70 -6.75 1.82
CA LEU A 374 -10.88 -6.38 2.62
C LEU A 374 -10.56 -5.79 4.00
N GLY A 375 -9.28 -5.68 4.36
CA GLY A 375 -8.84 -5.08 5.63
C GLY A 375 -9.13 -5.93 6.87
N HIS A 376 -9.43 -7.22 6.71
CA HIS A 376 -9.77 -8.10 7.84
C HIS A 376 -8.65 -8.22 8.90
N SER A 377 -7.38 -8.00 8.51
CA SER A 377 -6.23 -7.98 9.42
C SER A 377 -6.26 -6.82 10.42
N SER A 378 -7.07 -5.78 10.21
CA SER A 378 -7.17 -4.61 11.11
C SER A 378 -7.97 -4.87 12.40
N VAL A 379 -8.73 -5.97 12.46
CA VAL A 379 -9.63 -6.29 13.58
C VAL A 379 -8.82 -6.82 14.77
N ASP A 380 -8.34 -5.92 15.62
CA ASP A 380 -7.52 -6.23 16.80
C ASP A 380 -8.25 -5.99 18.12
N PHE A 381 -8.68 -7.09 18.77
CA PHE A 381 -9.33 -7.07 20.08
C PHE A 381 -8.37 -6.90 21.27
N GLY A 382 -7.08 -6.70 21.03
CA GLY A 382 -6.02 -6.66 22.05
C GLY A 382 -5.07 -7.87 22.02
N TRP A 383 -5.23 -8.78 21.05
CA TRP A 383 -4.34 -9.92 20.81
C TRP A 383 -3.56 -9.79 19.49
N GLY A 384 -3.62 -8.63 18.84
CA GLY A 384 -3.23 -8.44 17.46
C GLY A 384 -4.36 -8.77 16.48
N GLY A 385 -4.16 -8.41 15.22
CA GLY A 385 -5.07 -8.76 14.13
C GLY A 385 -5.15 -10.27 13.88
N PRO A 386 -6.21 -10.76 13.21
CA PRO A 386 -6.34 -12.18 12.93
C PRO A 386 -5.22 -12.66 12.01
N VAL A 387 -4.65 -13.82 12.34
CA VAL A 387 -3.59 -14.45 11.53
C VAL A 387 -4.13 -15.11 10.28
N THR A 388 -5.39 -15.57 10.32
CA THR A 388 -6.08 -16.22 9.20
C THR A 388 -7.53 -15.76 9.18
N VAL A 389 -8.04 -15.45 7.99
CA VAL A 389 -9.46 -15.22 7.73
C VAL A 389 -9.91 -16.17 6.64
N PHE A 390 -10.92 -16.99 6.93
CA PHE A 390 -11.33 -18.09 6.06
C PHE A 390 -12.84 -18.04 5.78
N PRO A 391 -13.28 -17.94 4.53
CA PRO A 391 -14.70 -18.00 4.17
C PRO A 391 -15.20 -19.45 4.09
N LEU A 392 -16.41 -19.70 4.59
CA LEU A 392 -17.03 -21.03 4.58
C LEU A 392 -18.23 -21.11 3.64
N SER A 393 -18.83 -19.96 3.31
CA SER A 393 -20.01 -19.88 2.44
C SER A 393 -19.79 -20.49 1.06
N ARG A 394 -20.67 -21.43 0.72
CA ARG A 394 -20.78 -22.02 -0.62
C ARG A 394 -21.68 -21.21 -1.56
N ASN A 395 -22.36 -20.20 -1.03
CA ASN A 395 -23.35 -19.41 -1.74
C ASN A 395 -22.86 -17.95 -1.75
N LEU A 396 -22.71 -17.36 -2.94
CA LEU A 396 -22.28 -15.97 -3.12
C LEU A 396 -22.72 -15.46 -4.51
N LEU A 397 -23.36 -14.29 -4.57
CA LEU A 397 -23.75 -13.62 -5.83
C LEU A 397 -24.57 -14.51 -6.79
N GLY A 398 -25.45 -15.36 -6.25
CA GLY A 398 -26.24 -16.32 -7.01
C GLY A 398 -25.48 -17.57 -7.46
N SER A 399 -24.18 -17.67 -7.14
CA SER A 399 -23.34 -18.84 -7.40
C SER A 399 -23.30 -19.78 -6.19
N VAL A 400 -23.46 -21.07 -6.47
CA VAL A 400 -23.27 -22.21 -5.54
C VAL A 400 -21.84 -22.79 -5.56
N GLU A 401 -21.01 -22.26 -6.45
CA GLU A 401 -19.61 -22.67 -6.64
C GLU A 401 -18.68 -21.42 -6.62
N PRO A 402 -18.55 -20.71 -5.49
CA PRO A 402 -17.75 -19.49 -5.42
C PRO A 402 -16.24 -19.77 -5.43
N CYS A 403 -15.48 -18.70 -5.71
CA CYS A 403 -14.04 -18.65 -5.70
C CYS A 403 -13.56 -17.44 -4.89
N PHE A 404 -12.68 -17.70 -3.91
CA PHE A 404 -12.14 -16.67 -3.01
C PHE A 404 -10.63 -16.56 -3.18
N PHE A 405 -10.13 -15.34 -3.35
CA PHE A 405 -8.70 -15.04 -3.32
C PHE A 405 -8.34 -14.65 -1.88
N LEU A 406 -7.43 -15.40 -1.26
CA LEU A 406 -7.12 -15.32 0.17
C LEU A 406 -5.62 -15.11 0.37
N PRO A 407 -5.21 -14.26 1.33
CA PRO A 407 -3.81 -14.19 1.73
C PRO A 407 -3.38 -15.48 2.45
N TYR A 408 -2.08 -15.70 2.56
CA TYR A 408 -1.54 -16.70 3.48
C TYR A 408 -1.70 -16.26 4.93
N SER A 409 -1.69 -17.22 5.84
CA SER A 409 -1.66 -16.94 7.26
C SER A 409 -0.43 -16.12 7.62
N SER A 410 -0.61 -15.02 8.35
CA SER A 410 0.52 -14.19 8.81
C SER A 410 1.38 -14.90 9.86
N ALA A 411 0.89 -16.00 10.44
CA ALA A 411 1.65 -16.86 11.34
C ALA A 411 2.66 -17.77 10.61
N ASN A 412 2.52 -17.94 9.29
CA ASN A 412 3.38 -18.82 8.49
C ASN A 412 4.62 -18.06 7.96
N VAL A 413 5.74 -18.18 8.67
CA VAL A 413 7.00 -17.45 8.40
C VAL A 413 7.65 -17.81 7.04
N GLY A 414 7.27 -18.93 6.40
CA GLY A 414 7.94 -19.49 5.22
C GLY A 414 7.19 -19.40 3.88
N GLN A 415 5.91 -19.00 3.83
CA GLN A 415 5.12 -18.92 2.59
C GLN A 415 4.76 -17.46 2.28
N LYS A 416 5.75 -16.68 1.82
CA LYS A 416 5.55 -15.26 1.48
C LYS A 416 5.40 -14.98 -0.02
N ASP A 417 5.66 -15.97 -0.87
CA ASP A 417 5.63 -15.80 -2.32
C ASP A 417 4.24 -16.17 -2.87
N GLY A 418 3.37 -15.17 -3.00
CA GLY A 418 2.03 -15.28 -3.59
C GLY A 418 0.86 -15.38 -2.61
N PHE A 419 -0.21 -16.09 -3.00
CA PHE A 419 -1.47 -16.17 -2.25
C PHE A 419 -2.24 -17.46 -2.54
N LYS A 420 -3.38 -17.67 -1.87
CA LYS A 420 -4.24 -18.86 -2.06
C LYS A 420 -5.53 -18.52 -2.79
N VAL A 421 -6.03 -19.48 -3.55
CA VAL A 421 -7.35 -19.43 -4.17
C VAL A 421 -8.18 -20.60 -3.64
N LEU A 422 -9.22 -20.31 -2.88
CA LEU A 422 -10.20 -21.29 -2.43
C LEU A 422 -11.26 -21.47 -3.52
N VAL A 423 -11.37 -22.66 -4.08
CA VAL A 423 -12.35 -23.00 -5.12
C VAL A 423 -13.37 -23.98 -4.57
N THR A 424 -14.65 -23.64 -4.70
CA THR A 424 -15.76 -24.56 -4.48
C THR A 424 -16.25 -25.09 -5.82
N LEU A 425 -16.38 -26.41 -5.95
CA LEU A 425 -16.87 -27.09 -7.15
C LEU A 425 -17.50 -28.43 -6.76
N GLN A 426 -18.39 -28.99 -7.59
CA GLN A 426 -18.83 -30.38 -7.42
C GLN A 426 -17.66 -31.36 -7.27
N GLU A 427 -17.78 -32.30 -6.33
CA GLU A 427 -16.74 -33.27 -5.98
C GLU A 427 -16.34 -34.12 -7.20
N THR A 428 -17.29 -34.41 -8.09
CA THR A 428 -17.07 -35.14 -9.34
C THR A 428 -16.22 -34.36 -10.37
N HIS A 429 -16.28 -33.03 -10.36
CA HIS A 429 -15.57 -32.17 -11.32
C HIS A 429 -14.20 -31.72 -10.79
N MET A 430 -13.98 -31.77 -9.48
CA MET A 430 -12.72 -31.32 -8.85
C MET A 430 -11.45 -32.01 -9.42
N PRO A 431 -11.44 -33.33 -9.71
CA PRO A 431 -10.26 -33.97 -10.32
C PRO A 431 -9.92 -33.43 -11.71
N ALA A 432 -10.92 -33.06 -12.51
CA ALA A 432 -10.69 -32.45 -13.83
C ALA A 432 -10.18 -31.02 -13.69
N PHE A 433 -10.73 -30.26 -12.74
CA PHE A 433 -10.27 -28.90 -12.43
C PHE A 433 -8.82 -28.87 -11.94
N LYS A 434 -8.42 -29.80 -11.05
CA LYS A 434 -7.04 -29.95 -10.58
C LYS A 434 -6.04 -30.09 -11.72
N LYS A 435 -6.36 -30.92 -12.72
CA LYS A 435 -5.50 -31.11 -13.91
C LYS A 435 -5.31 -29.81 -14.69
N GLU A 436 -6.33 -28.96 -14.79
CA GLU A 436 -6.19 -27.66 -15.44
C GLU A 436 -5.34 -26.70 -14.59
N MET A 437 -5.49 -26.70 -13.26
CA MET A 437 -4.62 -25.93 -12.35
C MET A 437 -3.17 -26.42 -12.34
N GLU A 438 -2.93 -27.72 -12.55
CA GLU A 438 -1.58 -28.30 -12.73
C GLU A 438 -0.93 -27.84 -14.05
N LYS A 439 -1.71 -27.67 -15.12
CA LYS A 439 -1.19 -27.07 -16.38
C LYS A 439 -0.74 -25.64 -16.16
N PHE A 440 -1.51 -24.89 -15.36
CA PHE A 440 -1.14 -23.52 -14.96
C PHE A 440 0.18 -23.49 -14.19
N SER A 441 0.33 -24.36 -13.17
CA SER A 441 1.53 -24.39 -12.33
C SER A 441 2.76 -24.94 -13.04
N SER A 442 2.58 -25.84 -14.01
CA SER A 442 3.65 -26.35 -14.88
C SER A 442 4.04 -25.40 -16.01
N GLN A 443 3.42 -24.22 -16.10
CA GLN A 443 3.71 -23.16 -17.08
C GLN A 443 3.53 -23.63 -18.55
N VAL A 444 2.73 -24.69 -18.76
CA VAL A 444 2.35 -25.16 -20.09
C VAL A 444 1.10 -24.41 -20.50
N PHE A 445 1.27 -23.17 -20.94
CA PHE A 445 0.20 -22.41 -21.58
C PHE A 445 0.12 -22.91 -23.03
N ASP A 446 -0.96 -23.61 -23.38
CA ASP A 446 -1.14 -24.19 -24.72
C ASP A 446 -0.93 -23.11 -25.79
N PHE A 447 0.22 -23.17 -26.49
CA PHE A 447 0.50 -22.34 -27.64
C PHE A 447 -0.40 -22.79 -28.78
N CYS A 448 -1.52 -22.09 -28.99
CA CYS A 448 -2.29 -22.25 -30.21
C CYS A 448 -1.55 -21.56 -31.37
N LYS A 449 -0.43 -22.16 -31.83
CA LYS A 449 0.06 -21.96 -33.19
C LYS A 449 -0.82 -22.80 -34.11
N MET A 450 -1.94 -22.24 -34.58
CA MET A 450 -2.53 -22.76 -35.81
C MET A 450 -1.53 -22.50 -36.94
N ALA A 451 -0.94 -23.58 -37.42
CA ALA A 451 -0.23 -23.62 -38.68
C ALA A 451 -1.21 -23.20 -39.79
N THR A 452 -1.02 -21.99 -40.31
CA THR A 452 -1.57 -21.60 -41.61
C THR A 452 -0.49 -20.83 -42.34
N MET A 453 0.49 -21.57 -42.87
CA MET A 453 1.20 -21.25 -44.11
C MET A 453 2.10 -22.43 -44.44
N LEU A 454 2.04 -22.86 -45.70
CA LEU A 454 2.80 -23.92 -46.38
C LEU A 454 2.08 -25.26 -46.49
N GLY A 455 1.19 -25.34 -47.48
CA GLY A 455 1.05 -26.58 -48.24
C GLY A 455 2.37 -26.90 -48.95
N THR A 456 2.78 -28.18 -48.91
CA THR A 456 2.74 -29.09 -50.07
C THR A 456 3.36 -30.44 -49.69
N SER A 457 2.65 -31.51 -50.09
CA SER A 457 3.11 -32.85 -50.50
C SER A 457 3.91 -33.75 -49.53
N SER A 458 3.23 -34.85 -49.16
CA SER A 458 3.66 -36.26 -49.21
C SER A 458 5.11 -36.63 -48.87
N SER A 459 5.28 -37.50 -47.87
CA SER A 459 5.62 -38.92 -48.07
C SER A 459 5.71 -39.66 -46.73
N ALA A 460 5.33 -40.93 -46.77
CA ALA A 460 5.15 -41.82 -45.63
C ALA A 460 6.48 -42.39 -45.06
N ILE A 461 6.37 -43.04 -43.88
CA ILE A 461 6.89 -44.39 -43.54
C ILE A 461 7.59 -44.52 -42.16
N LEU A 462 7.01 -45.46 -41.38
CA LEU A 462 7.54 -46.39 -40.35
C LEU A 462 7.94 -45.94 -38.93
N ALA A 463 7.27 -46.64 -38.01
CA ALA A 463 7.57 -46.84 -36.61
C ALA A 463 8.83 -47.69 -36.36
N SER A 464 9.50 -47.47 -35.24
CA SER A 464 10.11 -48.55 -34.43
C SER A 464 10.49 -48.10 -33.02
N LYS A 465 10.40 -49.06 -32.10
CA LYS A 465 10.53 -49.02 -30.63
C LYS A 465 11.94 -48.62 -30.12
N PRO A 466 12.09 -48.19 -28.85
CA PRO A 466 13.39 -48.07 -28.21
C PRO A 466 13.84 -49.42 -27.61
N PHE A 467 15.11 -49.77 -27.83
CA PHE A 467 15.81 -50.86 -27.16
C PHE A 467 16.82 -50.30 -26.15
N SER A 468 17.00 -51.07 -25.10
CA SER A 468 17.69 -50.79 -23.84
C SER A 468 19.19 -51.17 -23.81
N ALA A 469 19.91 -50.52 -22.87
CA ALA A 469 21.06 -51.01 -22.06
C ALA A 469 22.50 -50.87 -22.66
N PRO A 470 23.58 -51.09 -21.89
CA PRO A 470 24.00 -50.46 -20.61
C PRO A 470 25.53 -50.14 -20.51
N SER A 471 25.93 -49.54 -19.37
CA SER A 471 27.22 -49.67 -18.63
C SER A 471 28.58 -49.29 -19.26
N LEU A 472 29.38 -48.45 -18.56
CA LEU A 472 30.56 -48.90 -17.77
C LEU A 472 31.44 -47.72 -17.28
N SER A 473 31.97 -47.93 -16.08
CA SER A 473 32.89 -47.13 -15.25
C SER A 473 34.37 -47.52 -15.44
N LEU A 474 35.30 -46.58 -15.21
CA LEU A 474 36.68 -46.78 -14.66
C LEU A 474 37.19 -45.41 -14.16
N THR A 475 37.37 -45.16 -12.84
CA THR A 475 38.64 -45.22 -12.01
C THR A 475 39.77 -44.30 -12.50
N SER A 476 40.59 -43.59 -11.73
CA SER A 476 40.84 -43.42 -10.27
C SER A 476 41.97 -42.39 -10.04
N SER A 477 42.18 -42.01 -8.77
CA SER A 477 43.35 -41.36 -8.10
C SER A 477 43.12 -39.89 -7.68
N GLY A 478 43.35 -39.44 -6.44
CA GLY A 478 43.75 -40.09 -5.18
C GLY A 478 44.04 -39.04 -4.08
N SER A 479 43.75 -39.42 -2.82
CA SER A 479 44.21 -38.87 -1.51
C SER A 479 43.58 -37.55 -0.98
N TRP A 480 42.63 -37.58 -0.04
CA TRP A 480 42.68 -37.82 1.43
C TRP A 480 43.20 -36.63 2.25
N TRP A 481 42.35 -36.01 3.11
CA TRP A 481 42.33 -36.11 4.59
C TRP A 481 41.04 -35.45 5.14
N VAL A 482 40.41 -36.11 6.12
CA VAL A 482 39.16 -35.76 6.85
C VAL A 482 39.58 -35.30 8.26
N PHE A 483 38.98 -34.30 8.92
CA PHE A 483 37.84 -34.44 9.83
C PHE A 483 37.38 -33.09 10.40
N ALA A 484 36.06 -33.00 10.60
CA ALA A 484 35.37 -31.99 11.40
C ALA A 484 35.31 -32.37 12.90
N GLY A 485 35.15 -31.38 13.77
CA GLY A 485 34.83 -31.55 15.19
C GLY A 485 34.42 -30.24 15.85
N LEU A 486 33.20 -30.21 16.39
CA LEU A 486 32.41 -29.05 16.85
C LEU A 486 32.70 -28.59 18.30
N SER A 487 32.41 -27.30 18.53
CA SER A 487 31.69 -26.69 19.68
C SER A 487 32.23 -26.80 21.12
N PHE A 488 32.36 -25.65 21.82
CA PHE A 488 31.66 -25.37 23.09
C PHE A 488 31.66 -23.86 23.43
N GLY A 489 30.56 -23.37 24.01
CA GLY A 489 30.34 -21.96 24.36
C GLY A 489 30.50 -21.61 25.85
N ARG A 490 30.73 -20.30 26.08
CA ARG A 490 30.42 -19.40 27.21
C ARG A 490 30.41 -19.95 28.66
N LYS A 491 31.07 -19.23 29.59
CA LYS A 491 30.44 -18.28 30.56
C LYS A 491 31.38 -17.72 31.66
N TYR A 492 31.02 -16.52 32.14
CA TYR A 492 31.17 -15.90 33.48
C TYR A 492 32.33 -14.95 33.87
N TYR A 493 31.89 -13.98 34.68
CA TYR A 493 32.44 -12.72 35.20
C TYR A 493 33.12 -12.88 36.59
N GLY A 494 33.98 -11.89 36.93
CA GLY A 494 34.33 -11.44 38.31
C GLY A 494 35.43 -12.25 39.01
N GLY A 495 36.39 -11.70 39.75
CA GLY A 495 36.69 -10.37 40.29
C GLY A 495 37.49 -10.53 41.61
N ILE A 496 38.39 -9.58 41.92
CA ILE A 496 39.13 -9.36 43.21
C ILE A 496 40.38 -10.25 43.42
N GLY A 497 41.58 -9.80 43.84
CA GLY A 497 42.12 -8.48 44.20
C GLY A 497 43.54 -8.55 44.84
N LEU A 498 44.25 -7.40 44.83
CA LEU A 498 45.40 -6.93 45.68
C LEU A 498 46.80 -7.61 45.50
N VAL A 499 47.95 -6.89 45.45
CA VAL A 499 48.65 -6.10 46.52
C VAL A 499 49.68 -5.11 45.89
N GLY A 500 50.03 -4.00 46.60
CA GLY A 500 50.86 -2.84 46.15
C GLY A 500 52.40 -3.01 46.11
N LYS A 501 53.25 -2.03 45.73
CA LYS A 501 53.54 -0.69 46.30
C LYS A 501 54.46 0.18 45.39
N LYS A 502 54.21 1.50 45.39
CA LYS A 502 55.06 2.73 45.33
C LYS A 502 56.39 2.81 44.53
N GLY A 503 56.50 3.88 43.72
CA GLY A 503 57.73 4.65 43.45
C GLY A 503 57.64 5.64 42.27
N ARG A 504 57.79 6.95 42.51
CA ARG A 504 58.04 8.00 41.47
C ARG A 504 59.56 8.22 41.33
N PRO A 505 60.03 8.67 40.15
CA PRO A 505 60.73 9.96 40.14
C PRO A 505 60.41 10.87 38.93
N GLN A 506 60.62 12.17 39.15
CA GLN A 506 60.59 13.27 38.19
C GLN A 506 61.93 13.39 37.44
N PHE A 507 61.90 13.89 36.20
CA PHE A 507 63.04 14.56 35.56
C PHE A 507 62.59 15.92 35.00
N HIS A 508 63.27 16.98 35.44
CA HIS A 508 63.42 18.32 34.83
C HIS A 508 64.57 18.23 33.80
N VAL A 509 64.81 19.03 32.76
CA VAL A 509 64.35 20.32 32.17
C VAL A 509 65.05 20.37 30.78
N ALA A 510 64.49 20.97 29.73
CA ALA A 510 65.04 22.20 29.14
C ALA A 510 64.15 22.68 27.99
N VAL A 511 63.68 23.92 28.12
CA VAL A 511 63.07 24.72 27.05
C VAL A 511 64.21 25.35 26.25
N ALA A 512 64.23 25.09 24.94
CA ALA A 512 64.92 25.92 23.96
C ALA A 512 63.88 26.33 22.92
N SER A 513 63.60 27.63 22.88
CA SER A 513 62.67 28.28 21.97
C SER A 513 63.23 28.27 20.55
N VAL A 514 62.53 27.63 19.62
CA VAL A 514 62.62 27.94 18.18
C VAL A 514 61.21 28.26 17.72
N ALA A 515 61.02 29.52 17.36
CA ALA A 515 59.81 29.98 16.69
C ALA A 515 59.73 29.30 15.32
N THR A 516 58.68 28.52 15.09
CA THR A 516 58.34 27.99 13.77
C THR A 516 56.84 28.18 13.54
N ASP A 517 56.54 28.72 12.36
CA ASP A 517 55.29 29.33 11.96
C ASP A 517 54.02 28.50 12.27
N ILE A 518 53.17 29.07 13.12
CA ILE A 518 51.81 28.58 13.44
C ILE A 518 50.94 28.50 12.17
N GLY A 519 51.26 29.26 11.12
CA GLY A 519 50.58 29.18 9.83
C GLY A 519 50.69 27.81 9.14
N SER A 520 51.88 27.18 9.22
CA SER A 520 52.14 25.89 8.55
C SER A 520 51.41 24.71 9.19
N VAL A 521 51.20 24.75 10.51
CA VAL A 521 50.49 23.70 11.26
C VAL A 521 48.98 23.79 11.05
N VAL A 522 48.43 25.01 10.95
CA VAL A 522 46.99 25.22 10.66
C VAL A 522 46.66 24.85 9.22
N GLU A 523 47.55 25.13 8.26
CA GLU A 523 47.39 24.67 6.86
C GLU A 523 47.57 23.16 6.72
N ALA A 524 48.54 22.55 7.41
CA ALA A 524 48.71 21.10 7.42
C ALA A 524 47.54 20.37 8.10
N GLN A 525 46.96 20.95 9.15
CA GLN A 525 45.74 20.42 9.80
C GLN A 525 44.48 20.62 8.94
N LYS A 526 44.34 21.75 8.22
CA LYS A 526 43.27 21.93 7.22
C LYS A 526 43.42 20.98 6.03
N ALA A 527 44.64 20.71 5.58
CA ALA A 527 44.93 19.75 4.51
C ALA A 527 44.65 18.29 4.96
N ALA A 528 45.06 17.92 6.18
CA ALA A 528 44.77 16.61 6.77
C ALA A 528 43.28 16.39 7.08
N ALA A 529 42.55 17.45 7.47
CA ALA A 529 41.09 17.41 7.65
C ALA A 529 40.33 17.30 6.32
N LYS A 530 40.92 17.77 5.20
CA LYS A 530 40.36 17.59 3.85
C LYS A 530 40.53 16.14 3.35
N GLU A 531 41.55 15.42 3.81
CA GLU A 531 41.79 14.00 3.48
C GLU A 531 41.00 13.00 4.35
N SER A 532 40.43 13.42 5.49
CA SER A 532 39.65 12.52 6.37
C SER A 532 38.19 12.33 5.96
N GLN A 533 37.71 13.09 4.96
CA GLN A 533 36.37 12.91 4.42
C GLN A 533 36.35 11.67 3.52
N ARG A 534 35.49 10.69 3.86
CA ARG A 534 35.23 9.53 3.00
C ARG A 534 34.94 10.02 1.57
N PRO A 535 35.61 9.48 0.55
CA PRO A 535 35.39 9.93 -0.82
C PRO A 535 33.91 9.76 -1.17
N VAL A 536 33.31 10.83 -1.71
CA VAL A 536 31.92 10.86 -2.15
C VAL A 536 31.86 10.35 -3.59
N TYR A 537 30.85 9.53 -3.89
CA TYR A 537 30.61 9.00 -5.23
C TYR A 537 30.13 10.14 -6.15
N PRO A 538 30.73 10.36 -7.34
CA PRO A 538 30.28 11.39 -8.29
C PRO A 538 28.81 11.29 -8.69
N PHE A 539 28.06 12.40 -8.65
CA PHE A 539 26.65 12.42 -9.08
C PHE A 539 26.51 12.05 -10.57
N ALA A 540 27.45 12.49 -11.41
CA ALA A 540 27.49 12.16 -12.84
C ALA A 540 27.70 10.66 -13.11
N ALA A 541 28.35 9.94 -12.17
CA ALA A 541 28.61 8.50 -12.30
C ALA A 541 27.41 7.62 -11.88
N ILE A 542 26.29 8.21 -11.48
CA ILE A 542 25.08 7.49 -11.08
C ILE A 542 24.34 7.04 -12.34
N VAL A 543 24.35 5.73 -12.57
CA VAL A 543 23.76 5.10 -13.75
C VAL A 543 22.27 4.86 -13.54
N GLY A 544 21.45 5.31 -14.50
CA GLY A 544 19.98 5.23 -14.43
C GLY A 544 19.39 6.14 -13.34
N GLN A 545 18.17 5.86 -12.89
CA GLN A 545 17.46 6.64 -11.85
C GLN A 545 17.26 8.12 -12.23
N ASP A 546 16.95 8.36 -13.50
CA ASP A 546 16.89 9.69 -14.08
C ASP A 546 15.75 10.53 -13.49
N GLU A 547 14.65 9.89 -13.06
CA GLU A 547 13.57 10.55 -12.31
C GLU A 547 14.07 11.17 -11.00
N MET A 548 14.83 10.42 -10.20
CA MET A 548 15.40 10.91 -8.94
C MET A 548 16.43 12.02 -9.19
N LYS A 549 17.33 11.83 -10.15
CA LYS A 549 18.34 12.86 -10.50
C LYS A 549 17.66 14.15 -10.95
N LEU A 550 16.63 14.05 -11.79
CA LEU A 550 15.86 15.20 -12.26
C LEU A 550 15.20 15.93 -11.09
N CYS A 551 14.46 15.23 -10.22
CA CYS A 551 13.78 15.86 -9.08
C CYS A 551 14.76 16.61 -8.16
N LEU A 552 15.92 16.01 -7.87
CA LEU A 552 16.96 16.63 -7.06
C LEU A 552 17.54 17.88 -7.71
N LEU A 553 17.85 17.83 -9.02
CA LEU A 553 18.40 18.98 -9.74
C LEU A 553 17.41 20.14 -9.84
N LEU A 554 16.15 19.86 -10.14
CA LEU A 554 15.11 20.90 -10.23
C LEU A 554 14.90 21.59 -8.89
N ASN A 555 14.92 20.84 -7.79
CA ASN A 555 14.74 21.37 -6.45
C ASN A 555 15.92 22.23 -5.98
N VAL A 556 17.14 21.90 -6.42
CA VAL A 556 18.32 22.75 -6.21
C VAL A 556 18.23 24.07 -7.00
N ILE A 557 17.64 24.03 -8.20
CA ILE A 557 17.49 25.22 -9.05
C ILE A 557 16.41 26.17 -8.51
N ASP A 558 15.23 25.63 -8.17
CA ASP A 558 14.18 26.38 -7.47
C ASP A 558 13.82 25.70 -6.14
N PRO A 559 14.45 26.10 -5.01
CA PRO A 559 14.13 25.59 -3.69
C PRO A 559 12.66 25.83 -3.27
N LYS A 560 11.97 26.79 -3.91
CA LYS A 560 10.56 27.08 -3.63
C LYS A 560 9.60 26.06 -4.24
N ILE A 561 10.11 25.06 -4.99
CA ILE A 561 9.33 23.87 -5.38
C ILE A 561 8.87 23.12 -4.12
N GLY A 562 9.63 23.18 -3.02
CA GLY A 562 9.33 22.46 -1.77
C GLY A 562 10.39 21.40 -1.49
N GLY A 563 10.00 20.26 -0.91
CA GLY A 563 10.92 19.12 -0.72
C GLY A 563 10.90 18.10 -1.86
N VAL A 564 11.85 17.16 -1.84
CA VAL A 564 11.87 15.96 -2.69
C VAL A 564 11.69 14.71 -1.84
N MET A 565 10.70 13.89 -2.20
CA MET A 565 10.47 12.58 -1.59
C MET A 565 10.93 11.47 -2.53
N ILE A 566 11.77 10.58 -2.03
CA ILE A 566 12.39 9.49 -2.80
C ILE A 566 11.91 8.17 -2.22
N MET A 567 11.01 7.49 -2.92
CA MET A 567 10.47 6.20 -2.49
C MET A 567 11.03 5.07 -3.34
N GLY A 568 11.57 4.02 -2.72
CA GLY A 568 12.10 2.89 -3.48
C GLY A 568 12.63 1.75 -2.64
N ASP A 569 12.97 0.64 -3.29
CA ASP A 569 13.47 -0.57 -2.63
C ASP A 569 14.79 -0.33 -1.88
N ARG A 570 15.11 -1.18 -0.91
CA ARG A 570 16.42 -1.16 -0.24
C ARG A 570 17.55 -1.47 -1.24
N GLY A 571 18.70 -0.82 -1.05
CA GLY A 571 19.88 -1.06 -1.90
C GLY A 571 19.86 -0.39 -3.27
N THR A 572 18.91 0.51 -3.55
CA THR A 572 18.82 1.27 -4.81
C THR A 572 19.74 2.50 -4.88
N GLY A 573 20.51 2.82 -3.84
CA GLY A 573 21.47 3.93 -3.89
C GLY A 573 20.88 5.33 -3.62
N LYS A 574 19.68 5.41 -3.01
CA LYS A 574 19.02 6.68 -2.63
C LYS A 574 19.94 7.63 -1.84
N SER A 575 20.47 7.15 -0.71
CA SER A 575 21.35 7.96 0.17
C SER A 575 22.69 8.31 -0.49
N THR A 576 23.22 7.45 -1.37
CA THR A 576 24.43 7.76 -2.16
C THR A 576 24.18 8.91 -3.13
N THR A 577 23.02 8.92 -3.79
CA THR A 577 22.65 9.98 -4.73
C THR A 577 22.50 11.32 -4.02
N VAL A 578 21.76 11.36 -2.91
CA VAL A 578 21.56 12.61 -2.16
C VAL A 578 22.90 13.17 -1.65
N ARG A 579 23.79 12.33 -1.13
CA ARG A 579 25.13 12.77 -0.68
C ARG A 579 26.00 13.29 -1.83
N SER A 580 25.88 12.71 -3.02
CA SER A 580 26.63 13.17 -4.19
C SER A 580 26.18 14.53 -4.72
N LEU A 581 24.95 14.95 -4.40
CA LEU A 581 24.39 16.24 -4.82
C LEU A 581 25.18 17.43 -4.24
N VAL A 582 25.71 17.30 -3.02
CA VAL A 582 26.42 18.38 -2.31
C VAL A 582 27.65 18.86 -3.08
N ASP A 583 28.36 17.94 -3.76
CA ASP A 583 29.54 18.27 -4.55
C ASP A 583 29.20 19.10 -5.81
N LEU A 584 27.94 19.11 -6.25
CA LEU A 584 27.48 19.90 -7.40
C LEU A 584 27.02 21.32 -7.04
N LEU A 585 26.85 21.62 -5.76
CA LEU A 585 26.31 22.90 -5.31
C LEU A 585 27.39 23.99 -5.31
N PRO A 586 27.05 25.24 -5.70
CA PRO A 586 27.98 26.35 -5.61
C PRO A 586 28.21 26.75 -4.14
N GLU A 587 29.34 27.39 -3.86
CA GLU A 587 29.62 27.97 -2.55
C GLU A 587 28.71 29.16 -2.27
N ILE A 588 28.33 29.34 -1.00
CA ILE A 588 27.47 30.42 -0.53
C ILE A 588 28.26 31.40 0.34
N LYS A 589 27.91 32.69 0.27
CA LYS A 589 28.43 33.73 1.17
C LYS A 589 27.75 33.59 2.54
N VAL A 590 28.53 33.51 3.61
CA VAL A 590 28.04 33.45 5.00
C VAL A 590 28.84 34.40 5.89
N VAL A 591 28.20 34.89 6.96
CA VAL A 591 28.86 35.67 8.00
C VAL A 591 29.78 34.77 8.84
N SER A 592 31.03 35.16 9.01
CA SER A 592 32.02 34.38 9.75
C SER A 592 31.64 34.27 11.23
N GLY A 593 31.64 33.04 11.76
CA GLY A 593 31.33 32.77 13.17
C GLY A 593 29.84 32.68 13.49
N ASP A 594 28.95 32.93 12.53
CA ASP A 594 27.50 32.80 12.73
C ASP A 594 27.05 31.33 12.69
N PRO A 595 26.34 30.83 13.72
CA PRO A 595 25.84 29.46 13.75
C PRO A 595 24.73 29.17 12.73
N TYR A 596 24.10 30.20 12.14
CA TYR A 596 22.95 30.06 11.25
C TYR A 596 23.26 30.18 9.76
N ASN A 597 24.53 30.32 9.36
CA ASN A 597 24.93 30.53 7.95
C ASN A 597 24.22 31.75 7.29
N SER A 598 24.02 32.82 8.05
CA SER A 598 23.28 34.02 7.63
C SER A 598 23.82 34.60 6.33
N ASP A 599 22.91 35.00 5.44
CA ASP A 599 23.26 35.73 4.23
C ASP A 599 23.61 37.18 4.59
N PRO A 600 24.79 37.71 4.20
CA PRO A 600 25.12 39.12 4.46
C PRO A 600 24.25 40.12 3.66
N GLU A 601 23.55 39.68 2.61
CA GLU A 601 22.80 40.55 1.69
C GLU A 601 21.26 40.38 1.81
N ASP A 602 20.77 39.30 2.44
CA ASP A 602 19.33 39.03 2.60
C ASP A 602 18.87 39.11 4.08
N PRO A 603 18.16 40.20 4.48
CA PRO A 603 17.66 40.39 5.84
C PRO A 603 16.72 39.29 6.36
N GLU A 604 16.02 38.59 5.48
CA GLU A 604 15.11 37.51 5.88
C GLU A 604 15.85 36.20 6.22
N SER A 605 17.12 36.11 5.83
CA SER A 605 17.98 34.96 6.07
C SER A 605 19.04 35.22 7.15
N MET A 606 18.95 36.37 7.84
CA MET A 606 19.86 36.76 8.93
C MET A 606 19.32 36.35 10.30
N GLY A 607 20.20 35.82 11.15
CA GLY A 607 19.95 35.73 12.59
C GLY A 607 19.77 37.11 13.23
N ILE A 608 19.14 37.16 14.41
CA ILE A 608 18.83 38.42 15.10
C ILE A 608 20.10 39.25 15.36
N GLU A 609 21.17 38.62 15.81
CA GLU A 609 22.45 39.28 16.11
C GLU A 609 23.09 39.90 14.86
N VAL A 610 23.18 39.13 13.76
CA VAL A 610 23.70 39.61 12.47
C VAL A 610 22.85 40.78 11.95
N ARG A 611 21.52 40.67 12.05
CA ARG A 611 20.60 41.71 11.61
C ARG A 611 20.78 43.00 12.41
N GLU A 612 20.97 42.90 13.72
CA GLU A 612 21.26 44.06 14.56
C GLU A 612 22.60 44.72 14.19
N SER A 613 23.65 43.93 13.94
CA SER A 613 24.96 44.44 13.49
C SER A 613 24.86 45.17 12.15
N VAL A 614 24.08 44.65 11.19
CA VAL A 614 23.82 45.32 9.90
C VAL A 614 23.09 46.65 10.12
N VAL A 615 22.08 46.68 10.98
CA VAL A 615 21.33 47.92 11.30
C VAL A 615 22.23 48.95 12.01
N LYS A 616 23.17 48.50 12.83
CA LYS A 616 24.17 49.35 13.50
C LYS A 616 25.30 49.81 12.57
N GLY A 617 25.38 49.29 11.34
CA GLY A 617 26.40 49.63 10.36
C GLY A 617 27.78 49.03 10.65
N GLU A 618 27.82 47.88 11.34
CA GLU A 618 29.05 47.16 11.67
C GLU A 618 29.58 46.38 10.45
N ASP A 619 30.91 46.33 10.27
CA ASP A 619 31.54 45.58 9.17
C ASP A 619 31.48 44.06 9.45
N LEU A 620 30.67 43.34 8.67
CA LEU A 620 30.57 41.88 8.73
C LEU A 620 31.71 41.21 7.97
N THR A 621 32.39 40.26 8.61
CA THR A 621 33.38 39.41 7.92
C THR A 621 32.66 38.33 7.13
N VAL A 622 32.73 38.37 5.79
CA VAL A 622 32.07 37.40 4.90
C VAL A 622 33.05 36.32 4.44
N VAL A 623 32.64 35.05 4.54
CA VAL A 623 33.40 33.89 4.03
C VAL A 623 32.55 33.09 3.04
N LEU A 624 33.22 32.44 2.07
CA LEU A 624 32.58 31.47 1.18
C LEU A 624 32.65 30.08 1.82
N THR A 625 31.50 29.44 1.94
CA THR A 625 31.34 28.11 2.54
C THR A 625 30.53 27.22 1.60
N LYS A 626 30.85 25.92 1.59
CA LYS A 626 30.06 24.93 0.87
C LYS A 626 28.70 24.73 1.54
N ILE A 627 27.68 24.47 0.72
CA ILE A 627 26.35 24.13 1.24
C ILE A 627 26.44 22.85 2.08
N ASN A 628 25.91 22.91 3.31
CA ASN A 628 25.92 21.78 4.23
C ASN A 628 24.71 20.87 3.99
N MET A 629 24.95 19.56 4.04
CA MET A 629 23.91 18.54 4.15
C MET A 629 23.89 18.01 5.59
N VAL A 630 22.74 18.11 6.24
CA VAL A 630 22.53 17.68 7.62
C VAL A 630 21.63 16.45 7.60
N ASP A 631 22.14 15.35 8.15
CA ASP A 631 21.38 14.10 8.29
C ASP A 631 20.55 14.14 9.60
N LEU A 632 19.24 13.92 9.51
CA LEU A 632 18.35 13.75 10.66
C LEU A 632 18.28 12.26 11.05
N PRO A 633 18.76 11.87 12.24
CA PRO A 633 18.61 10.50 12.71
C PRO A 633 17.17 10.21 13.14
N LEU A 634 16.68 9.00 12.90
CA LEU A 634 15.31 8.57 13.24
C LEU A 634 14.93 8.77 14.72
N GLY A 635 15.87 8.56 15.63
CA GLY A 635 15.68 8.76 17.07
C GLY A 635 16.14 10.13 17.59
N ALA A 636 16.13 11.18 16.76
CA ALA A 636 16.45 12.53 17.22
C ALA A 636 15.40 13.01 18.23
N THR A 637 15.83 13.62 19.33
CA THR A 637 14.90 14.36 20.21
C THR A 637 14.56 15.70 19.59
N GLU A 638 13.39 16.25 19.92
CA GLU A 638 12.98 17.60 19.49
C GLU A 638 14.04 18.65 19.81
N ASP A 639 14.61 18.60 21.01
CA ASP A 639 15.75 19.41 21.49
C ASP A 639 16.93 19.42 20.52
N ARG A 640 17.26 18.25 19.95
CA ARG A 640 18.38 18.13 19.02
C ARG A 640 18.04 18.72 17.66
N VAL A 641 16.78 18.69 17.25
CA VAL A 641 16.28 19.21 15.97
C VAL A 641 16.13 20.74 16.04
N CYS A 642 15.36 21.22 17.00
CA CYS A 642 15.04 22.62 17.23
C CYS A 642 16.21 23.41 17.83
N GLY A 643 16.97 22.80 18.73
CA GLY A 643 17.90 23.47 19.61
C GLY A 643 17.37 23.55 21.04
N THR A 644 18.28 23.81 21.98
CA THR A 644 17.99 23.89 23.41
C THR A 644 18.27 25.29 23.94
N ILE A 645 17.58 25.66 25.00
CA ILE A 645 17.82 26.92 25.73
C ILE A 645 18.52 26.53 27.03
N ASP A 646 19.74 27.05 27.26
CA ASP A 646 20.48 26.85 28.51
C ASP A 646 19.88 27.76 29.60
N ILE A 647 18.96 27.17 30.36
CA ILE A 647 18.16 27.86 31.38
C ILE A 647 19.04 28.36 32.53
N GLU A 648 20.09 27.60 32.92
CA GLU A 648 20.96 28.00 34.03
C GLU A 648 21.72 29.28 33.70
N LYS A 649 22.27 29.41 32.49
CA LYS A 649 22.90 30.66 32.05
C LYS A 649 21.89 31.79 31.84
N ALA A 650 20.72 31.49 31.29
CA ALA A 650 19.67 32.50 31.09
C ALA A 650 19.19 33.11 32.41
N LEU A 651 19.08 32.31 33.48
CA LEU A 651 18.64 32.76 34.81
C LEU A 651 19.78 33.38 35.64
N THR A 652 21.00 32.86 35.54
CA THR A 652 22.12 33.27 36.41
C THR A 652 22.89 34.46 35.84
N GLU A 653 23.12 34.49 34.53
CA GLU A 653 23.95 35.49 33.84
C GLU A 653 23.10 36.54 33.11
N GLY A 654 21.80 36.32 32.97
CA GLY A 654 20.88 37.21 32.24
C GLY A 654 21.11 37.21 30.72
N VAL A 655 21.91 36.28 30.20
CA VAL A 655 22.24 36.14 28.79
C VAL A 655 21.46 34.96 28.20
N LYS A 656 20.71 35.18 27.12
CA LYS A 656 20.01 34.11 26.39
C LYS A 656 21.02 33.18 25.72
N ALA A 657 21.41 32.10 26.39
CA ALA A 657 22.29 31.07 25.81
C ALA A 657 21.44 30.03 25.06
N PHE A 658 21.40 30.13 23.73
CA PHE A 658 20.73 29.17 22.84
C PHE A 658 21.77 28.25 22.20
N GLU A 659 21.57 26.95 22.28
CA GLU A 659 22.38 25.96 21.57
C GLU A 659 21.69 25.57 20.25
N PRO A 660 22.28 25.87 19.08
CA PRO A 660 21.64 25.64 17.79
C PRO A 660 21.43 24.15 17.48
N GLY A 661 20.19 23.80 17.12
CA GLY A 661 19.80 22.46 16.68
C GLY A 661 20.24 22.11 15.26
N LEU A 662 19.75 20.96 14.76
CA LEU A 662 19.99 20.53 13.37
C LEU A 662 19.37 21.48 12.35
N LEU A 663 18.21 22.09 12.65
CA LEU A 663 17.53 23.04 11.78
C LEU A 663 18.35 24.31 11.53
N ALA A 664 18.99 24.83 12.57
CA ALA A 664 19.91 25.97 12.46
C ALA A 664 21.08 25.67 11.53
N LYS A 665 21.68 24.48 11.68
CA LYS A 665 22.80 24.02 10.84
C LYS A 665 22.41 23.76 9.40
N ALA A 666 21.15 23.38 9.17
CA ALA A 666 20.59 23.14 7.85
C ALA A 666 20.17 24.43 7.12
N ASN A 667 20.16 25.60 7.79
CA ASN A 667 19.77 26.86 7.15
C ASN A 667 20.64 27.16 5.92
N ARG A 668 19.99 27.50 4.80
CA ARG A 668 20.56 27.64 3.45
C ARG A 668 21.29 26.39 2.94
N GLY A 669 20.92 25.23 3.51
CA GLY A 669 21.47 23.90 3.28
C GLY A 669 20.43 22.87 2.85
N ILE A 670 20.81 21.60 2.99
CA ILE A 670 19.94 20.44 2.76
C ILE A 670 19.71 19.73 4.09
N LEU A 671 18.45 19.46 4.42
CA LEU A 671 18.06 18.55 5.50
C LEU A 671 17.64 17.22 4.88
N TYR A 672 18.40 16.17 5.17
CA TYR A 672 18.11 14.82 4.70
C TYR A 672 17.52 13.97 5.83
N VAL A 673 16.38 13.34 5.55
CA VAL A 673 15.72 12.40 6.47
C VAL A 673 15.73 11.03 5.80
N ASP A 674 16.43 10.08 6.42
CA ASP A 674 16.41 8.69 5.98
C ASP A 674 15.24 7.95 6.63
N GLU A 675 14.60 7.07 5.89
CA GLU A 675 13.42 6.30 6.33
C GLU A 675 12.31 7.20 6.92
N VAL A 676 11.86 8.20 6.15
CA VAL A 676 10.81 9.17 6.57
C VAL A 676 9.52 8.51 7.07
N ASN A 677 9.26 7.26 6.66
CA ASN A 677 8.12 6.46 7.11
C ASN A 677 8.17 6.11 8.61
N LEU A 678 9.36 6.18 9.23
CA LEU A 678 9.60 5.79 10.62
C LEU A 678 9.82 7.00 11.54
N LEU A 679 9.62 8.22 11.04
CA LEU A 679 9.81 9.44 11.83
C LEU A 679 8.66 9.64 12.83
N ASP A 680 8.99 10.07 14.05
CA ASP A 680 8.01 10.40 15.10
C ASP A 680 7.10 11.57 14.68
N ASP A 681 5.80 11.47 15.03
CA ASP A 681 4.76 12.45 14.68
C ASP A 681 5.11 13.88 15.15
N HIS A 682 5.70 14.02 16.34
CA HIS A 682 6.04 15.34 16.88
C HIS A 682 7.17 16.01 16.10
N LEU A 683 8.14 15.24 15.60
CA LEU A 683 9.22 15.78 14.77
C LEU A 683 8.72 16.19 13.39
N VAL A 684 7.77 15.43 12.82
CA VAL A 684 7.16 15.76 11.53
C VAL A 684 6.54 17.17 11.57
N ASP A 685 5.76 17.48 12.59
CA ASP A 685 5.06 18.77 12.70
C ASP A 685 6.07 19.94 12.77
N VAL A 686 7.08 19.85 13.64
CA VAL A 686 8.16 20.84 13.78
C VAL A 686 8.92 21.08 12.47
N LEU A 687 9.29 20.00 11.77
CA LEU A 687 10.02 20.08 10.50
C LEU A 687 9.18 20.76 9.42
N LEU A 688 7.89 20.42 9.35
CA LEU A 688 6.99 20.98 8.35
C LEU A 688 6.68 22.46 8.60
N ASP A 689 6.52 22.87 9.86
CA ASP A 689 6.31 24.26 10.23
C ASP A 689 7.56 25.12 9.95
N SER A 690 8.74 24.58 10.26
CA SER A 690 10.02 25.23 9.96
C SER A 690 10.28 25.34 8.45
N ALA A 691 9.99 24.28 7.69
CA ALA A 691 10.15 24.28 6.23
C ALA A 691 9.16 25.22 5.53
N ALA A 692 7.94 25.39 6.07
CA ALA A 692 6.92 26.25 5.49
C ALA A 692 7.15 27.74 5.80
N SER A 693 7.50 28.07 7.05
CA SER A 693 7.75 29.45 7.47
C SER A 693 9.15 29.94 7.09
N GLY A 694 10.11 29.02 6.95
CA GLY A 694 11.53 29.33 6.82
C GLY A 694 12.17 29.80 8.13
N TRP A 695 11.46 29.68 9.26
CA TRP A 695 11.89 30.06 10.59
C TRP A 695 11.57 28.94 11.57
N ASN A 696 12.51 28.63 12.45
CA ASN A 696 12.25 27.74 13.57
C ASN A 696 12.07 28.57 14.84
N THR A 697 11.05 28.26 15.64
CA THR A 697 10.77 28.94 16.91
C THR A 697 10.80 27.92 18.04
N VAL A 698 11.63 28.19 19.05
CA VAL A 698 11.80 27.33 20.22
C VAL A 698 11.24 28.05 21.44
N GLU A 699 10.23 27.45 22.07
CA GLU A 699 9.56 28.01 23.24
C GLU A 699 9.72 27.12 24.46
N ARG A 700 10.30 27.65 25.56
CA ARG A 700 10.41 26.94 26.85
C ARG A 700 10.26 27.91 28.02
N GLU A 701 9.46 27.53 29.02
CA GLU A 701 9.31 28.26 30.29
C GLU A 701 9.05 29.78 30.12
N GLY A 702 8.30 30.16 29.07
CA GLY A 702 7.96 31.56 28.75
C GLY A 702 9.02 32.33 27.95
N ILE A 703 10.11 31.69 27.52
CA ILE A 703 11.13 32.26 26.62
C ILE A 703 10.92 31.69 25.22
N SER A 704 10.73 32.58 24.24
CA SER A 704 10.62 32.24 22.81
C SER A 704 11.82 32.80 22.05
N ILE A 705 12.53 31.94 21.30
CA ILE A 705 13.66 32.30 20.44
C ILE A 705 13.35 31.78 19.03
N SER A 706 13.46 32.67 18.03
CA SER A 706 13.28 32.31 16.62
C SER A 706 14.57 32.52 15.83
N HIS A 707 14.89 31.58 14.95
CA HIS A 707 16.05 31.66 14.05
C HIS A 707 15.68 31.24 12.62
N PRO A 708 16.43 31.69 11.60
CA PRO A 708 16.17 31.27 10.22
C PRO A 708 16.47 29.78 10.02
N ALA A 709 15.62 29.12 9.23
CA ALA A 709 15.68 27.69 8.92
C ALA A 709 15.17 27.43 7.48
N ARG A 710 15.72 28.12 6.49
CA ARG A 710 15.41 27.94 5.06
C ARG A 710 16.27 26.83 4.48
N PHE A 711 15.78 25.60 4.49
CA PHE A 711 16.51 24.43 3.99
C PHE A 711 15.73 23.67 2.91
N ILE A 712 16.45 22.93 2.08
CA ILE A 712 15.87 21.97 1.13
C ILE A 712 15.61 20.66 1.88
N LEU A 713 14.35 20.24 1.96
CA LEU A 713 13.96 18.97 2.60
C LEU A 713 14.02 17.81 1.61
N ILE A 714 14.84 16.81 1.90
CA ILE A 714 14.92 15.56 1.12
C ILE A 714 14.58 14.38 2.01
N GLY A 715 13.50 13.69 1.70
CA GLY A 715 13.06 12.49 2.39
C GLY A 715 13.30 11.24 1.57
N SER A 716 13.84 10.19 2.19
CA SER A 716 14.04 8.87 1.58
C SER A 716 13.22 7.82 2.33
N GLY A 717 12.54 6.92 1.63
CA GLY A 717 11.66 5.93 2.27
C GLY A 717 11.47 4.66 1.44
N ASN A 718 10.89 3.65 2.09
CA ASN A 718 10.50 2.38 1.48
C ASN A 718 8.97 2.21 1.62
N PRO A 719 8.22 2.06 0.51
CA PRO A 719 6.79 1.82 0.54
C PRO A 719 6.36 0.61 1.40
N GLU A 720 7.21 -0.40 1.58
CA GLU A 720 6.89 -1.60 2.38
C GLU A 720 6.96 -1.39 3.90
N GLU A 721 7.61 -0.33 4.37
CA GLU A 721 7.92 -0.13 5.80
C GLU A 721 6.84 0.65 6.56
N GLY A 722 5.84 1.17 5.85
CA GLY A 722 4.72 1.92 6.43
C GLY A 722 4.18 2.96 5.45
N GLU A 723 2.96 3.45 5.70
CA GLU A 723 2.42 4.57 4.92
C GLU A 723 2.91 5.91 5.47
N LEU A 724 3.10 6.88 4.57
CA LEU A 724 3.51 8.22 4.95
C LEU A 724 2.32 9.06 5.38
N ARG A 725 2.53 9.89 6.42
CA ARG A 725 1.52 10.83 6.91
C ARG A 725 1.07 11.78 5.79
N PRO A 726 -0.24 11.99 5.57
CA PRO A 726 -0.73 12.85 4.48
C PRO A 726 -0.17 14.29 4.48
N GLN A 727 0.12 14.85 5.65
CA GLN A 727 0.70 16.18 5.82
C GLN A 727 2.10 16.29 5.20
N LEU A 728 2.89 15.20 5.23
CA LEU A 728 4.21 15.15 4.57
C LEU A 728 4.04 15.18 3.05
N LEU A 729 3.11 14.38 2.52
CA LEU A 729 2.83 14.32 1.08
C LEU A 729 2.49 15.70 0.51
N ASP A 730 1.68 16.48 1.24
CA ASP A 730 1.29 17.82 0.77
C ASP A 730 2.44 18.86 0.77
N ARG A 731 3.53 18.59 1.50
CA ARG A 731 4.67 19.51 1.68
C ARG A 731 5.87 19.15 0.82
N PHE A 732 6.00 17.89 0.41
CA PHE A 732 6.90 17.52 -0.66
C PHE A 732 6.36 18.08 -1.99
N GLY A 733 7.22 18.81 -2.71
CA GLY A 733 6.87 19.32 -4.03
C GLY A 733 6.98 18.22 -5.07
N MET A 734 8.02 17.41 -4.99
CA MET A 734 8.28 16.35 -5.96
C MET A 734 8.39 14.99 -5.30
N HIS A 735 7.88 13.98 -5.99
CA HIS A 735 7.98 12.59 -5.61
C HIS A 735 8.66 11.78 -6.71
N ALA A 736 9.83 11.23 -6.39
CA ALA A 736 10.58 10.34 -7.25
C ALA A 736 10.40 8.88 -6.79
N GLN A 737 10.02 8.01 -7.70
CA GLN A 737 9.98 6.57 -7.47
C GLN A 737 11.24 5.90 -8.04
N VAL A 738 11.92 5.13 -7.20
CA VAL A 738 13.15 4.42 -7.55
C VAL A 738 12.92 2.93 -7.44
N GLY A 739 12.70 2.27 -8.58
CA GLY A 739 12.63 0.81 -8.64
C GLY A 739 14.00 0.16 -8.74
N THR A 740 14.08 -1.11 -8.35
CA THR A 740 15.25 -1.94 -8.66
C THR A 740 15.44 -2.05 -10.17
N VAL A 741 16.63 -1.67 -10.67
CA VAL A 741 16.98 -1.77 -12.10
C VAL A 741 16.85 -3.24 -12.56
N ARG A 742 16.00 -3.49 -13.56
CA ARG A 742 15.72 -4.84 -14.09
C ARG A 742 16.59 -5.20 -15.31
N ASP A 743 17.09 -4.19 -16.02
CA ASP A 743 17.95 -4.38 -17.18
C ASP A 743 19.33 -4.95 -16.78
N ALA A 744 19.71 -6.07 -17.40
CA ALA A 744 20.93 -6.79 -17.03
C ALA A 744 22.20 -5.99 -17.35
N GLU A 745 22.23 -5.26 -18.46
CA GLU A 745 23.40 -4.47 -18.89
C GLU A 745 23.61 -3.28 -17.95
N LEU A 746 22.54 -2.57 -17.60
CA LEU A 746 22.59 -1.48 -16.63
C LEU A 746 22.98 -1.98 -15.23
N ARG A 747 22.51 -3.15 -14.80
CA ARG A 747 22.91 -3.75 -13.51
C ARG A 747 24.40 -4.08 -13.49
N VAL A 748 24.94 -4.69 -14.55
CA VAL A 748 26.37 -4.97 -14.66
C VAL A 748 27.16 -3.66 -14.62
N LYS A 749 26.73 -2.65 -15.36
CA LYS A 749 27.36 -1.32 -15.36
C LYS A 749 27.38 -0.69 -13.96
N ILE A 750 26.29 -0.77 -13.20
CA ILE A 750 26.24 -0.27 -11.81
C ILE A 750 27.26 -0.99 -10.93
N VAL A 751 27.36 -2.32 -11.04
CA VAL A 751 28.31 -3.12 -10.26
C VAL A 751 29.76 -2.80 -10.66
N GLU A 752 30.06 -2.67 -11.95
CA GLU A 752 31.39 -2.34 -12.46
C GLU A 752 31.84 -0.94 -12.04
N GLU A 753 30.98 0.07 -12.18
CA GLU A 753 31.28 1.44 -11.77
C GLU A 753 31.48 1.53 -10.25
N ARG A 754 30.66 0.81 -9.47
CA ARG A 754 30.85 0.71 -8.01
C ARG A 754 32.18 0.05 -7.65
N ALA A 755 32.53 -1.05 -8.31
CA ALA A 755 33.79 -1.75 -8.08
C ALA A 755 35.01 -0.89 -8.45
N ARG A 756 34.94 -0.09 -9.53
CA ARG A 756 35.99 0.86 -9.91
C ARG A 756 36.18 1.94 -8.85
N PHE A 757 35.08 2.49 -8.32
CA PHE A 757 35.13 3.46 -7.23
C PHE A 757 35.74 2.87 -5.96
N ASP A 758 35.31 1.67 -5.55
CA ASP A 758 35.82 1.01 -4.34
C ASP A 758 37.32 0.66 -4.46
N LYS A 759 37.81 0.36 -5.67
CA LYS A 759 39.23 0.06 -5.93
C LYS A 759 40.12 1.32 -5.88
N ASN A 760 39.73 2.41 -6.54
CA ASN A 760 40.49 3.66 -6.54
C ASN A 760 39.58 4.90 -6.63
N PRO A 761 39.10 5.42 -5.48
CA PRO A 761 38.17 6.54 -5.47
C PRO A 761 38.74 7.84 -6.07
N LYS A 762 40.05 8.09 -5.90
CA LYS A 762 40.69 9.34 -6.39
C LYS A 762 40.72 9.37 -7.92
N GLU A 763 41.13 8.26 -8.54
CA GLU A 763 41.18 8.13 -10.00
C GLU A 763 39.78 8.16 -10.62
N PHE A 764 38.81 7.46 -10.02
CA PHE A 764 37.42 7.47 -10.46
C PHE A 764 36.77 8.86 -10.41
N ARG A 765 37.04 9.64 -9.36
CA ARG A 765 36.54 11.03 -9.30
C ARG A 765 37.16 11.90 -10.38
N ASN A 766 38.44 11.69 -10.70
CA ASN A 766 39.12 12.43 -11.75
C ASN A 766 38.53 12.11 -13.14
N SER A 767 38.11 10.87 -13.42
CA SER A 767 37.51 10.52 -14.71
C SER A 767 36.17 11.22 -14.95
N TYR A 768 35.37 11.46 -13.90
CA TYR A 768 34.08 12.14 -13.97
C TYR A 768 34.13 13.64 -13.64
N LYS A 769 35.33 14.20 -13.43
CA LYS A 769 35.49 15.60 -13.02
C LYS A 769 34.93 16.57 -14.06
N ALA A 770 35.23 16.37 -15.33
CA ALA A 770 34.75 17.23 -16.41
C ALA A 770 33.21 17.22 -16.53
N GLU A 771 32.58 16.06 -16.35
CA GLU A 771 31.12 15.93 -16.38
C GLU A 771 30.46 16.60 -15.15
N GLN A 772 31.05 16.45 -13.96
CA GLN A 772 30.59 17.16 -12.77
C GLN A 772 30.71 18.68 -12.89
N GLU A 773 31.85 19.19 -13.37
CA GLU A 773 32.06 20.63 -13.58
C GLU A 773 31.05 21.19 -14.60
N LYS A 774 30.77 20.45 -15.68
CA LYS A 774 29.73 20.81 -16.64
C LYS A 774 28.35 20.90 -15.97
N LEU A 775 27.98 19.91 -15.16
CA LEU A 775 26.70 19.89 -14.46
C LEU A 775 26.60 21.02 -13.43
N GLN A 776 27.67 21.31 -12.69
CA GLN A 776 27.75 22.42 -11.74
C GLN A 776 27.58 23.79 -12.44
N GLN A 777 28.21 23.97 -13.60
CA GLN A 777 28.03 25.16 -14.43
C GLN A 777 26.59 25.28 -14.95
N GLN A 778 25.97 24.18 -15.37
CA GLN A 778 24.56 24.15 -15.78
C GLN A 778 23.63 24.54 -14.64
N ILE A 779 23.81 23.99 -13.44
CA ILE A 779 23.00 24.33 -12.26
C ILE A 779 23.17 25.81 -11.90
N SER A 780 24.41 26.30 -11.89
CA SER A 780 24.71 27.70 -11.53
C SER A 780 24.08 28.68 -12.55
N SER A 781 24.16 28.36 -13.83
CA SER A 781 23.55 29.14 -14.91
C SER A 781 22.01 29.08 -14.86
N ALA A 782 21.45 27.91 -14.57
CA ALA A 782 20.00 27.75 -14.44
C ALA A 782 19.44 28.55 -13.26
N ARG A 783 20.17 28.61 -12.13
CA ARG A 783 19.77 29.39 -10.94
C ARG A 783 19.72 30.89 -11.20
N SER A 784 20.73 31.45 -11.89
CA SER A 784 20.74 32.87 -12.24
C SER A 784 19.65 33.22 -13.26
N PHE A 785 19.41 32.31 -14.21
CA PHE A 785 18.47 32.48 -15.31
C PHE A 785 17.01 32.18 -14.97
N LEU A 786 16.72 31.48 -13.87
CA LEU A 786 15.37 31.08 -13.48
C LEU A 786 14.38 32.26 -13.43
N SER A 787 14.84 33.44 -13.01
CA SER A 787 14.01 34.64 -12.89
C SER A 787 13.48 35.18 -14.23
N SER A 788 14.19 34.94 -15.34
CA SER A 788 13.79 35.37 -16.68
C SER A 788 12.89 34.35 -17.41
N VAL A 789 12.77 33.11 -16.90
CA VAL A 789 11.97 32.07 -17.58
C VAL A 789 10.48 32.34 -17.47
N GLN A 790 9.81 32.37 -18.64
CA GLN A 790 8.39 32.62 -18.77
C GLN A 790 7.61 31.34 -19.11
N ILE A 791 6.36 31.31 -18.66
CA ILE A 791 5.39 30.27 -19.02
C ILE A 791 4.11 30.94 -19.50
N ASP A 792 3.69 30.55 -20.68
CA ASP A 792 2.55 31.12 -21.38
C ASP A 792 1.26 30.87 -20.60
N HIS A 793 0.31 31.79 -20.74
CA HIS A 793 -0.96 31.72 -20.02
C HIS A 793 -1.75 30.44 -20.36
N ASP A 794 -1.76 30.03 -21.64
CA ASP A 794 -2.44 28.80 -22.08
C ASP A 794 -1.88 27.54 -21.37
N LEU A 795 -0.56 27.44 -21.25
CA LEU A 795 0.08 26.32 -20.54
C LEU A 795 -0.28 26.31 -19.06
N LYS A 796 -0.36 27.48 -18.41
CA LYS A 796 -0.82 27.57 -17.01
C LYS A 796 -2.26 27.07 -16.85
N VAL A 797 -3.15 27.49 -17.75
CA VAL A 797 -4.56 27.07 -17.75
C VAL A 797 -4.66 25.55 -17.96
N LYS A 798 -3.88 24.98 -18.87
CA LYS A 798 -3.84 23.52 -19.09
C LYS A 798 -3.30 22.76 -17.89
N ILE A 799 -2.25 23.25 -17.22
CA ILE A 799 -1.78 22.66 -15.94
C ILE A 799 -2.90 22.63 -14.91
N SER A 800 -3.61 23.75 -14.74
CA SER A 800 -4.72 23.82 -13.78
C SER A 800 -5.89 22.93 -14.17
N LYS A 801 -6.18 22.77 -15.47
CA LYS A 801 -7.19 21.82 -15.96
C LYS A 801 -6.80 20.38 -15.63
N VAL A 802 -5.54 19.98 -15.83
CA VAL A 802 -5.05 18.65 -15.42
C VAL A 802 -5.21 18.44 -13.91
N CYS A 803 -4.81 19.42 -13.09
CA CYS A 803 -4.95 19.33 -11.63
C CYS A 803 -6.42 19.20 -11.19
N ALA A 804 -7.32 19.95 -11.83
CA ALA A 804 -8.75 19.93 -11.55
C ALA A 804 -9.39 18.58 -11.93
N GLU A 805 -9.08 18.04 -13.11
CA GLU A 805 -9.65 16.76 -13.55
C GLU A 805 -9.12 15.57 -12.74
N LEU A 806 -7.89 15.67 -12.22
CA LEU A 806 -7.30 14.70 -11.32
C LEU A 806 -7.77 14.84 -9.85
N ASN A 807 -8.67 15.78 -9.56
CA ASN A 807 -9.17 16.08 -8.21
C ASN A 807 -8.04 16.33 -7.19
N VAL A 808 -6.99 17.03 -7.59
CA VAL A 808 -5.90 17.43 -6.68
C VAL A 808 -6.40 18.51 -5.73
N ASP A 809 -6.23 18.29 -4.42
CA ASP A 809 -6.67 19.24 -3.40
C ASP A 809 -5.82 20.52 -3.38
N GLY A 810 -6.48 21.67 -3.41
CA GLY A 810 -5.83 22.99 -3.34
C GLY A 810 -5.01 23.37 -4.57
N LEU A 811 -4.24 24.46 -4.48
CA LEU A 811 -3.47 25.04 -5.59
C LEU A 811 -1.97 24.67 -5.58
N ARG A 812 -1.54 23.79 -4.68
CA ARG A 812 -0.13 23.45 -4.54
C ARG A 812 0.38 22.65 -5.73
N GLY A 813 -0.43 21.72 -6.25
CA GLY A 813 -0.10 20.97 -7.47
C GLY A 813 0.21 21.90 -8.64
N ASP A 814 -0.60 22.94 -8.82
CA ASP A 814 -0.40 23.97 -9.85
C ASP A 814 0.91 24.74 -9.63
N ILE A 815 1.14 25.25 -8.43
CA ILE A 815 2.31 26.08 -8.11
C ILE A 815 3.60 25.28 -8.33
N VAL A 816 3.64 24.05 -7.81
CA VAL A 816 4.79 23.16 -7.90
C VAL A 816 5.07 22.79 -9.35
N THR A 817 4.05 22.41 -10.12
CA THR A 817 4.21 22.02 -11.54
C THR A 817 4.73 23.20 -12.37
N ASN A 818 4.20 24.41 -12.16
CA ASN A 818 4.67 25.62 -12.83
C ASN A 818 6.15 25.92 -12.51
N ARG A 819 6.55 25.81 -11.24
CA ARG A 819 7.94 26.04 -10.81
C ARG A 819 8.88 24.97 -11.35
N ALA A 820 8.50 23.70 -11.26
CA ALA A 820 9.29 22.59 -11.78
C ALA A 820 9.50 22.70 -13.29
N ALA A 821 8.47 23.10 -14.04
CA ALA A 821 8.57 23.30 -15.49
C ALA A 821 9.52 24.47 -15.85
N LYS A 822 9.46 25.58 -15.09
CA LYS A 822 10.41 26.68 -15.24
C LYS A 822 11.84 26.28 -14.91
N ALA A 823 12.05 25.55 -13.82
CA ALA A 823 13.35 25.03 -13.43
C ALA A 823 13.93 24.09 -14.50
N LEU A 824 13.09 23.27 -15.14
CA LEU A 824 13.52 22.39 -16.22
C LEU A 824 13.89 23.15 -17.49
N ALA A 825 13.09 24.17 -17.86
CA ALA A 825 13.43 25.05 -18.98
C ALA A 825 14.76 25.79 -18.73
N ALA A 826 14.97 26.29 -17.50
CA ALA A 826 16.22 26.93 -17.09
C ALA A 826 17.41 25.97 -17.15
N LEU A 827 17.24 24.73 -16.67
CA LEU A 827 18.27 23.67 -16.74
C LEU A 827 18.66 23.35 -18.20
N LYS A 828 17.70 23.41 -19.11
CA LYS A 828 17.91 23.24 -20.56
C LYS A 828 18.37 24.53 -21.27
N GLY A 829 18.53 25.65 -20.55
CA GLY A 829 18.96 26.94 -21.11
C GLY A 829 17.92 27.64 -21.98
N ARG A 830 16.61 27.41 -21.75
CA ARG A 830 15.51 28.01 -22.52
C ARG A 830 14.74 29.07 -21.75
N GLU A 831 14.37 30.16 -22.41
CA GLU A 831 13.59 31.29 -21.84
C GLU A 831 12.10 30.98 -21.69
N HIS A 832 11.57 30.08 -22.53
CA HIS A 832 10.15 29.71 -22.54
C HIS A 832 9.96 28.23 -22.20
N VAL A 833 8.99 27.95 -21.32
CA VAL A 833 8.54 26.60 -20.98
C VAL A 833 7.74 25.99 -22.14
N THR A 834 8.01 24.73 -22.47
CA THR A 834 7.24 24.00 -23.49
C THR A 834 6.33 22.95 -22.85
N ALA A 835 5.36 22.43 -23.61
CA ALA A 835 4.52 21.32 -23.16
C ALA A 835 5.34 20.07 -22.77
N GLU A 836 6.45 19.79 -23.46
CA GLU A 836 7.34 18.67 -23.14
C GLU A 836 7.99 18.81 -21.76
N ASP A 837 8.33 20.02 -21.34
CA ASP A 837 8.86 20.24 -19.98
C ASP A 837 7.81 19.91 -18.93
N ILE A 838 6.57 20.34 -19.17
CA ILE A 838 5.44 20.06 -18.28
C ILE A 838 5.19 18.55 -18.25
N ALA A 839 5.17 17.88 -19.40
CA ALA A 839 5.02 16.42 -19.50
C ALA A 839 6.06 15.66 -18.67
N THR A 840 7.30 16.15 -18.65
CA THR A 840 8.41 15.52 -17.94
C THR A 840 8.27 15.67 -16.42
N VAL A 841 7.79 16.82 -15.93
CA VAL A 841 7.76 17.13 -14.48
C VAL A 841 6.43 16.80 -13.81
N ILE A 842 5.31 16.88 -14.54
CA ILE A 842 3.97 16.77 -13.97
C ILE A 842 3.71 15.45 -13.23
N PRO A 843 4.18 14.27 -13.68
CA PRO A 843 3.98 13.03 -12.94
C PRO A 843 4.67 13.06 -11.57
N ASN A 844 5.85 13.69 -11.48
CA ASN A 844 6.62 13.81 -10.25
C ASN A 844 6.00 14.83 -9.28
N CYS A 845 5.31 15.84 -9.81
CA CYS A 845 4.66 16.89 -9.01
C CYS A 845 3.30 16.46 -8.46
N LEU A 846 2.56 15.60 -9.16
CA LEU A 846 1.16 15.28 -8.81
C LEU A 846 0.94 13.88 -8.25
N ARG A 847 1.77 12.88 -8.56
CA ARG A 847 1.48 11.47 -8.20
C ARG A 847 1.22 11.21 -6.71
N HIS A 848 1.90 11.93 -5.83
CA HIS A 848 1.77 11.79 -4.38
C HIS A 848 0.60 12.60 -3.80
N ARG A 849 -0.01 13.47 -4.63
CA ARG A 849 -1.17 14.30 -4.30
C ARG A 849 -2.48 13.68 -4.76
N LEU A 850 -2.40 12.63 -5.59
CA LEU A 850 -3.54 11.80 -5.93
C LEU A 850 -3.95 11.01 -4.69
N ARG A 851 -5.24 11.06 -4.37
CA ARG A 851 -5.81 10.22 -3.32
C ARG A 851 -5.74 8.78 -3.81
N LYS A 852 -4.79 8.00 -3.29
CA LYS A 852 -4.69 6.57 -3.59
C LYS A 852 -6.01 5.91 -3.23
N ASP A 853 -6.70 5.40 -4.24
CA ASP A 853 -7.78 4.45 -3.97
C ASP A 853 -7.13 3.11 -3.58
N PRO A 854 -7.49 2.49 -2.45
CA PRO A 854 -6.98 1.16 -2.09
C PRO A 854 -7.27 0.06 -3.12
N LEU A 855 -8.05 0.38 -4.16
CA LEU A 855 -8.49 -0.49 -5.25
C LEU A 855 -7.88 -0.10 -6.61
N GLU A 856 -7.18 1.03 -6.72
CA GLU A 856 -6.53 1.45 -7.97
C GLU A 856 -5.24 0.64 -8.19
N SER A 857 -5.23 -0.18 -9.25
CA SER A 857 -4.06 -0.95 -9.67
C SER A 857 -3.13 -0.19 -10.62
N ILE A 858 -3.47 1.05 -10.96
CA ILE A 858 -2.70 1.89 -11.90
C ILE A 858 -1.70 2.72 -11.08
N ASP A 859 -0.45 2.75 -11.52
CA ASP A 859 0.53 3.67 -10.95
C ASP A 859 0.01 5.10 -11.07
N SER A 860 -0.08 5.82 -9.96
CA SER A 860 -0.56 7.20 -9.91
C SER A 860 0.23 8.11 -10.87
N GLY A 861 1.49 7.79 -11.18
CA GLY A 861 2.28 8.50 -12.20
C GLY A 861 1.77 8.30 -13.63
N LEU A 862 1.31 7.11 -13.99
CA LEU A 862 0.72 6.81 -15.30
C LEU A 862 -0.62 7.54 -15.49
N LEU A 863 -1.48 7.54 -14.47
CA LEU A 863 -2.76 8.26 -14.51
C LEU A 863 -2.56 9.76 -14.77
N VAL A 864 -1.59 10.38 -14.09
CA VAL A 864 -1.24 11.80 -14.33
C VAL A 864 -0.79 12.00 -15.78
N SER A 865 0.02 11.09 -16.30
CA SER A 865 0.57 11.18 -17.66
C SER A 865 -0.53 11.06 -18.71
N GLU A 866 -1.43 10.08 -18.57
CA GLU A 866 -2.59 9.91 -19.43
C GLU A 866 -3.46 11.18 -19.46
N LYS A 867 -3.75 11.73 -18.28
CA LYS A 867 -4.59 12.92 -18.16
C LYS A 867 -3.92 14.18 -18.70
N PHE A 868 -2.61 14.28 -18.54
CA PHE A 868 -1.82 15.33 -19.19
C PHE A 868 -1.97 15.27 -20.71
N TYR A 869 -1.82 14.09 -21.32
CA TYR A 869 -1.92 13.97 -22.78
C TYR A 869 -3.34 14.25 -23.29
N GLU A 870 -4.37 13.84 -22.55
CA GLU A 870 -5.77 14.16 -22.86
C GLU A 870 -5.98 15.68 -22.91
N VAL A 871 -5.54 16.41 -21.89
CA VAL A 871 -5.76 17.87 -21.77
C VAL A 871 -4.89 18.69 -22.73
N PHE A 872 -3.64 18.28 -22.95
CA PHE A 872 -2.69 19.07 -23.75
C PHE A 872 -2.81 18.83 -25.25
N PHE A 873 -3.33 17.67 -25.67
CA PHE A 873 -3.35 17.27 -27.08
C PHE A 873 -4.74 16.84 -27.61
N ASP A 874 -5.79 16.82 -26.77
CA ASP A 874 -7.14 16.34 -27.15
C ASP A 874 -7.11 14.91 -27.77
N ILE A 875 -6.19 14.06 -27.31
CA ILE A 875 -6.01 12.70 -27.83
C ILE A 875 -6.72 11.70 -26.91
N PHE A 876 -7.81 11.11 -27.39
CA PHE A 876 -8.64 10.14 -26.65
C PHE A 876 -8.14 8.69 -26.66
N ASP A 877 -7.02 8.38 -27.33
CA ASP A 877 -6.49 7.02 -27.46
C ASP A 877 -4.95 7.04 -27.49
N ILE A 878 -4.28 6.52 -26.45
CA ILE A 878 -2.82 6.31 -26.48
C ILE A 878 -2.48 4.83 -26.31
N ASN A 879 -1.82 4.31 -27.35
CA ASN A 879 -1.11 3.05 -27.34
C ASN A 879 0.24 3.24 -26.63
N LEU A 880 0.33 2.82 -25.36
CA LEU A 880 1.43 3.05 -24.40
C LEU A 880 2.80 2.44 -24.78
N SER A 881 2.91 1.75 -25.92
CA SER A 881 4.13 1.06 -26.34
C SER A 881 5.24 1.98 -26.87
N LYS A 882 4.93 3.24 -27.24
CA LYS A 882 5.92 4.17 -27.80
C LYS A 882 6.60 5.08 -26.76
N LEU A 883 6.01 5.29 -25.59
CA LEU A 883 6.54 6.21 -24.58
C LEU A 883 7.64 5.60 -23.70
N SER A 884 7.62 4.27 -23.47
CA SER A 884 8.60 3.61 -22.60
C SER A 884 10.01 3.46 -23.21
N ARG A 885 10.20 3.87 -24.48
CA ARG A 885 11.51 3.83 -25.17
C ARG A 885 12.20 5.18 -25.24
N SER A 886 11.63 6.25 -24.69
CA SER A 886 12.21 7.60 -24.76
C SER A 886 12.20 8.36 -23.43
N ILE A 887 11.95 7.66 -22.31
CA ILE A 887 12.23 8.13 -20.95
C ILE A 887 13.48 7.44 -20.45
#